data_AF-A0A6P0YSI4-F1
#
_entry.id   AF-A0A6P0YSI4-F1
#
_cell.length_a   1.000
_cell.length_b   1.000
_cell.length_c   1.000
_cell.angle_alpha   90.00
_cell.angle_beta   90.00
_cell.angle_gamma   90.00
#
_symmetry.space_group_name_H-M   'P 1'
#
loop_
_entity.id
_entity.type
_entity.pdbx_description
1 polymer ?
#
loop_
_entity_poly.entity_id
_entity_poly.type
_entity_poly.pdbx_seq_one_letter_code
_entity_poly.pdbx_strand_id
1 'polypeptide(L)'
;MMLNEVGSPFRHDAKDASGNPINANNDIYTFEGEDRVDIGDIDNIARGDGLDNAWQFEADTDGDGINDAYVVYSILLNTPDNDPANDALKDLSETALQERAAKLEVRHGPQSLISSSAQCPAAQQVGIEDGWFSDEVSTAFLRKNFQVDAIVIPGVVDASGTLTGPDPSATVVTLEFHQDRTFDRGNKWGAWFRNDIEAFPGPPFRWNGAMHSEGSVIIGRASFESYLISSEYSCFNVPGASEISVGNTGQIVFGRVDSEAAPNNGSPIHIYRDYGIAPDLAQKLAVDTDSVEIGGGNAAAISSNLSGELLLDPVKLLTADISELRTDDAVDVTTLTPDDWKLAQPELSKRIILGEREPLSDNIDDTYRDGHWEELAADAGTRIIVGQRLELGEPLAPWEDTSCAVNGTNLVTSPSSPGWNRCHEARQRVTLADKLAAVQATAVYGVGATEPMACLATTVHPGTAETLKRSATFHDFNKDLGDVLVDGGTPILALEDFFTGRGTNGWEFEPPSAASSGIMETALKNLAHFAGDPKAGAPFSADAVQDGVVHPYPSMAMWGDFSLLRYALKSTTTPTTATRSYEATASCLLGMLAHNMTYLNKLRDYLPLATGATDIPKLVGDRLKNIENGDASVPADVMAIADVSKPESLVAALEEWREESSGTIVTNAMVNTARMITTMAQVERDREYGYDSGGKSACEANFSAIGLDLQALCSDISKYPVLFSIFPKANHLEIVLGDADQNRVRGFDVTASDPTMDPAGYFLASDVNGSFQYQELTDAQIEQIALKPREMADWTLPHAAATGVPASAPNSQTDVLIKCENVTCDGGGDVQVAFKDAAIMDGRQLMNVRILDLNMERFKTTMLPDGEPAIIYAFREDAVREDSIVRPHDTGADAATCTTNHAAVLNAVCLMNAGQDDPTAATPTFVSAFDSIDPPLAASGDSIKPVDYFPDPDRRPYGFRLRNGRELNRSTAADVDESISFVSDNPVYVMGDFNLHQNDAGTKLEEFKGDDLLDADYGDFYGRGADIDNVDQDFGRSNTDLWRPTEVVSDGATILSNQFCDGSIRDVFDIHDPGLSDLDTKYGCDSNSFTSYANFPYPNQTNIALGPNTEWALENPSDADSPVEVSHHGNPVITDTMAATNADYRRSYRAHT
;
A
#
# COMPACT_ATOMS: atom_id res chain seq x y z
N MET A 1 14.78 -26.20 23.76
CA MET A 1 15.36 -27.55 23.54
C MET A 1 15.29 -27.79 22.04
N MET A 2 16.35 -27.45 21.29
CA MET A 2 16.35 -27.65 19.84
C MET A 2 16.68 -29.10 19.53
N LEU A 3 15.74 -29.77 18.86
CA LEU A 3 15.84 -31.13 18.40
C LEU A 3 16.13 -31.07 16.90
N ASN A 4 17.17 -31.75 16.44
CA ASN A 4 17.54 -31.77 15.03
C ASN A 4 16.45 -32.51 14.25
N GLU A 5 15.62 -31.80 13.50
CA GLU A 5 14.95 -32.37 12.35
C GLU A 5 15.91 -32.28 11.15
N VAL A 6 16.22 -33.44 10.57
CA VAL A 6 17.04 -33.53 9.36
C VAL A 6 16.23 -32.97 8.20
N GLY A 7 16.40 -31.69 7.88
CA GLY A 7 15.77 -31.05 6.72
C GLY A 7 15.45 -29.55 6.84
N SER A 8 15.51 -28.95 8.03
CA SER A 8 15.22 -27.51 8.20
C SER A 8 16.35 -26.62 7.67
N PRO A 9 16.06 -25.59 6.84
CA PRO A 9 17.04 -24.59 6.43
C PRO A 9 17.34 -23.55 7.54
N PHE A 10 16.65 -23.57 8.68
CA PHE A 10 16.78 -22.59 9.74
C PHE A 10 17.59 -23.15 10.92
N ARG A 11 18.88 -22.83 10.93
CA ARG A 11 19.77 -23.07 12.07
C ARG A 11 19.72 -21.82 12.96
N HIS A 12 18.88 -21.83 13.98
CA HIS A 12 18.78 -20.72 14.93
C HIS A 12 19.99 -20.75 15.88
N ASP A 13 20.80 -19.69 15.87
CA ASP A 13 21.79 -19.45 16.92
C ASP A 13 21.05 -18.89 18.14
N ALA A 14 20.93 -19.67 19.22
CA ALA A 14 20.31 -19.21 20.46
C ALA A 14 21.08 -17.99 21.01
N LYS A 15 20.37 -16.95 21.46
CA LYS A 15 20.96 -15.74 22.08
C LYS A 15 20.70 -15.72 23.59
N ASP A 16 21.61 -15.14 24.37
CA ASP A 16 21.38 -14.92 25.80
C ASP A 16 20.39 -13.77 26.05
N ALA A 17 20.01 -13.54 27.31
CA ALA A 17 19.12 -12.44 27.72
C ALA A 17 19.68 -11.02 27.43
N SER A 18 20.88 -10.93 26.85
CA SER A 18 21.53 -9.71 26.40
C SER A 18 21.76 -9.69 24.88
N GLY A 19 21.14 -10.61 24.14
CA GLY A 19 21.18 -10.68 22.67
C GLY A 19 22.47 -11.25 22.08
N ASN A 20 23.40 -11.77 22.89
CA ASN A 20 24.65 -12.33 22.38
C ASN A 20 24.46 -13.78 21.91
N PRO A 21 25.02 -14.19 20.76
CA PRO A 21 24.98 -15.59 20.33
C PRO A 21 25.66 -16.49 21.37
N ILE A 22 24.91 -17.47 21.87
CA ILE A 22 25.36 -18.45 22.83
C ILE A 22 26.36 -19.36 22.13
N ASN A 23 27.62 -19.25 22.54
CA ASN A 23 28.71 -20.06 21.99
C ASN A 23 28.42 -21.56 22.21
N ALA A 24 28.72 -22.43 21.24
CA ALA A 24 28.37 -23.86 21.21
C ALA A 24 28.84 -24.70 22.43
N ASN A 25 29.64 -24.12 23.33
CA ASN A 25 30.10 -24.75 24.57
C ASN A 25 29.19 -24.48 25.78
N ASN A 26 28.10 -23.74 25.60
CA ASN A 26 27.17 -23.34 26.67
C ASN A 26 25.73 -23.56 26.21
N ASP A 27 25.45 -24.73 25.64
CA ASP A 27 24.08 -25.12 25.28
C ASP A 27 23.20 -25.10 26.53
N ILE A 28 22.32 -24.09 26.61
CA ILE A 28 21.37 -23.90 27.71
C ILE A 28 20.36 -25.06 27.84
N TYR A 29 20.36 -25.99 26.87
CA TYR A 29 19.49 -27.16 26.84
C TYR A 29 20.20 -28.49 27.12
N THR A 30 21.49 -28.48 27.46
CA THR A 30 22.22 -29.65 27.97
C THR A 30 22.52 -29.44 29.45
N PHE A 31 21.92 -30.25 30.35
CA PHE A 31 22.20 -30.11 31.78
C PHE A 31 23.62 -30.64 32.11
N GLU A 32 24.22 -30.09 33.17
CA GLU A 32 25.56 -30.50 33.60
C GLU A 32 25.57 -31.99 33.99
N GLY A 33 26.34 -32.81 33.25
CA GLY A 33 26.44 -34.25 33.47
C GLY A 33 25.55 -35.12 32.58
N GLU A 34 24.86 -34.54 31.59
CA GLU A 34 24.11 -35.28 30.57
C GLU A 34 24.97 -35.66 29.36
N ASP A 35 24.90 -36.93 28.97
CA ASP A 35 25.47 -37.46 27.73
C ASP A 35 24.35 -37.89 26.77
N ARG A 36 24.43 -37.49 25.49
CA ARG A 36 23.51 -38.01 24.45
C ARG A 36 23.79 -39.49 24.19
N VAL A 37 22.72 -40.26 24.05
CA VAL A 37 22.75 -41.71 23.85
C VAL A 37 22.25 -42.06 22.47
N ASP A 38 22.98 -42.93 21.78
CA ASP A 38 22.51 -43.63 20.59
C ASP A 38 21.66 -44.82 21.04
N ILE A 39 20.35 -44.77 20.78
CA ILE A 39 19.43 -45.90 21.00
C ILE A 39 19.52 -46.87 19.79
N GLY A 40 20.32 -46.52 18.78
CA GLY A 40 20.40 -47.15 17.47
C GLY A 40 20.65 -48.65 17.39
N ASP A 41 20.11 -49.18 16.29
CA ASP A 41 20.35 -50.48 15.64
C ASP A 41 19.47 -51.67 16.05
N ILE A 42 18.14 -51.46 16.10
CA ILE A 42 17.20 -52.58 16.04
C ILE A 42 17.16 -53.25 14.64
N ASP A 43 17.59 -52.58 13.53
CA ASP A 43 17.39 -53.10 12.16
C ASP A 43 18.47 -52.83 11.06
N ASN A 44 19.72 -52.44 11.36
CA ASN A 44 20.76 -52.13 10.34
C ASN A 44 20.37 -51.04 9.33
N ILE A 45 19.60 -50.02 9.73
CA ILE A 45 19.36 -48.83 8.91
C ILE A 45 20.33 -47.73 9.34
N ALA A 46 21.35 -47.47 8.53
CA ALA A 46 22.33 -46.42 8.80
C ALA A 46 21.67 -45.03 8.73
N ARG A 47 21.27 -44.49 9.89
CA ARG A 47 20.93 -43.06 10.05
C ARG A 47 22.24 -42.30 10.28
N GLY A 48 22.46 -41.23 9.52
CA GLY A 48 23.79 -40.72 9.15
C GLY A 48 24.63 -40.02 10.22
N ASP A 49 24.22 -39.93 11.48
CA ASP A 49 24.93 -39.18 12.54
C ASP A 49 25.08 -39.91 13.89
N GLY A 50 24.43 -41.06 14.11
CA GLY A 50 24.71 -41.97 15.24
C GLY A 50 24.41 -41.42 16.65
N LEU A 51 23.51 -40.44 16.78
CA LEU A 51 23.02 -39.93 18.07
C LEU A 51 21.50 -39.67 17.98
N ASP A 52 20.71 -40.27 18.87
CA ASP A 52 19.25 -40.11 18.93
C ASP A 52 18.83 -38.98 19.89
N ASN A 53 17.54 -38.61 19.88
CA ASN A 53 16.93 -37.68 20.85
C ASN A 53 16.76 -38.34 22.23
N ALA A 54 17.86 -38.81 22.80
CA ALA A 54 17.93 -39.46 24.09
C ALA A 54 19.20 -39.08 24.86
N TRP A 55 19.08 -39.03 26.17
CA TRP A 55 20.13 -38.58 27.08
C TRP A 55 20.19 -39.49 28.30
N GLN A 56 21.38 -39.59 28.88
CA GLN A 56 21.60 -40.23 30.17
C GLN A 56 22.40 -39.33 31.11
N PHE A 57 22.12 -39.43 32.40
CA PHE A 57 22.96 -38.83 33.44
C PHE A 57 22.96 -39.71 34.70
N GLU A 58 23.97 -39.51 35.54
CA GLU A 58 24.05 -40.17 36.85
C GLU A 58 23.28 -39.36 37.90
N ALA A 59 22.50 -40.04 38.73
CA ALA A 59 21.69 -39.42 39.77
C ALA A 59 21.91 -40.08 41.13
N ASP A 60 21.86 -39.26 42.18
CA ASP A 60 21.75 -39.66 43.57
C ASP A 60 20.27 -39.72 43.95
N THR A 61 19.74 -40.94 44.11
CA THR A 61 18.32 -41.17 44.34
C THR A 61 17.91 -41.12 45.81
N ASP A 62 18.86 -41.17 46.75
CA ASP A 62 18.59 -41.16 48.19
C ASP A 62 19.11 -39.92 48.93
N GLY A 63 19.81 -39.04 48.23
CA GLY A 63 20.26 -37.73 48.68
C GLY A 63 21.52 -37.77 49.56
N ASP A 64 22.32 -38.83 49.46
CA ASP A 64 23.53 -39.02 50.28
C ASP A 64 24.80 -38.36 49.69
N GLY A 65 24.70 -37.78 48.49
CA GLY A 65 25.76 -37.13 47.73
C GLY A 65 26.57 -38.06 46.84
N ILE A 66 26.16 -39.33 46.69
CA ILE A 66 26.77 -40.33 45.82
C ILE A 66 25.76 -40.75 44.75
N ASN A 67 26.14 -40.67 43.48
CA ASN A 67 25.28 -41.16 42.41
C ASN A 67 25.14 -42.69 42.50
N ASP A 68 23.91 -43.17 42.59
CA ASP A 68 23.56 -44.59 42.75
C ASP A 68 22.60 -45.10 41.66
N ALA A 69 22.25 -44.28 40.68
CA ALA A 69 21.45 -44.66 39.53
C ALA A 69 21.87 -43.95 38.24
N TYR A 70 21.53 -44.57 37.10
CA TYR A 70 21.50 -43.93 35.78
C TYR A 70 20.06 -43.54 35.46
N VAL A 71 19.83 -42.27 35.15
CA VAL A 71 18.56 -41.80 34.58
C VAL A 71 18.76 -41.66 33.09
N VAL A 72 17.98 -42.39 32.30
CA VAL A 72 17.97 -42.29 30.84
C VAL A 72 16.58 -41.81 30.42
N TYR A 73 16.52 -40.83 29.54
CA TYR A 73 15.24 -40.38 28.99
C TYR A 73 15.36 -40.12 27.49
N SER A 74 14.23 -40.23 26.80
CA SER A 74 14.11 -39.92 25.37
C SER A 74 12.91 -39.02 25.14
N ILE A 75 13.01 -38.18 24.12
CA ILE A 75 11.95 -37.27 23.69
C ILE A 75 11.64 -37.57 22.24
N LEU A 76 10.44 -38.10 22.00
CA LEU A 76 9.94 -38.49 20.68
C LEU A 76 8.93 -37.46 20.18
N LEU A 77 9.09 -37.08 18.91
CA LEU A 77 8.27 -36.07 18.21
C LEU A 77 7.86 -36.52 16.81
N ASN A 78 8.54 -37.52 16.25
CA ASN A 78 8.28 -38.00 14.91
C ASN A 78 6.93 -38.71 14.86
N THR A 79 6.16 -38.41 13.81
CA THR A 79 4.88 -39.06 13.52
C THR A 79 5.05 -39.96 12.30
N PRO A 80 4.27 -41.05 12.17
CA PRO A 80 4.28 -41.88 10.98
C PRO A 80 3.92 -41.09 9.71
N ASP A 81 4.51 -41.43 8.56
CA ASP A 81 4.15 -40.86 7.25
C ASP A 81 2.66 -41.14 6.93
N ASN A 82 1.94 -40.12 6.45
CA ASN A 82 0.50 -40.21 6.18
C ASN A 82 0.16 -41.05 4.95
N ASP A 83 -0.61 -42.12 5.14
CA ASP A 83 -1.56 -42.59 4.15
C ASP A 83 -2.97 -42.17 4.59
N PRO A 84 -3.67 -41.27 3.87
CA PRO A 84 -5.05 -40.85 4.20
C PRO A 84 -6.05 -42.02 4.35
N ALA A 85 -5.72 -43.21 3.85
CA ALA A 85 -6.53 -44.42 3.99
C ALA A 85 -6.22 -45.26 5.25
N ASN A 86 -5.13 -44.99 5.97
CA ASN A 86 -4.66 -45.76 7.12
C ASN A 86 -4.04 -44.81 8.16
N ASP A 87 -4.88 -44.34 9.10
CA ASP A 87 -4.41 -43.61 10.27
C ASP A 87 -3.60 -44.55 11.17
N ALA A 88 -2.29 -44.62 10.93
CA ALA A 88 -1.37 -45.50 11.63
C ALA A 88 -1.39 -45.27 13.15
N LEU A 89 -1.76 -44.06 13.61
CA LEU A 89 -1.82 -43.71 15.03
C LEU A 89 -3.10 -44.21 15.72
N LYS A 90 -4.15 -44.57 14.97
CA LYS A 90 -5.33 -45.29 15.51
C LYS A 90 -5.07 -46.78 15.73
N ASP A 91 -4.10 -47.38 15.03
CA ASP A 91 -3.72 -48.77 15.24
C ASP A 91 -2.84 -48.90 16.48
N LEU A 92 -3.45 -49.30 17.60
CA LEU A 92 -2.79 -49.59 18.88
C LEU A 92 -2.46 -51.08 19.04
N SER A 93 -2.42 -51.85 17.95
CA SER A 93 -1.96 -53.24 18.00
C SER A 93 -0.50 -53.30 18.42
N GLU A 94 -0.12 -54.38 19.10
CA GLU A 94 1.25 -54.57 19.60
C GLU A 94 2.28 -54.55 18.47
N THR A 95 1.93 -55.06 17.28
CA THR A 95 2.78 -54.99 16.09
C THR A 95 2.99 -53.55 15.63
N ALA A 96 1.92 -52.74 15.53
CA ALA A 96 2.02 -51.35 15.09
C ALA A 96 2.81 -50.49 16.09
N LEU A 97 2.62 -50.71 17.40
CA LEU A 97 3.40 -50.04 18.44
C LEU A 97 4.89 -50.43 18.40
N GLN A 98 5.21 -51.69 18.09
CA GLN A 98 6.61 -52.14 17.93
C GLN A 98 7.27 -51.52 16.69
N GLU A 99 6.56 -51.43 15.57
CA GLU A 99 7.05 -50.78 14.35
C GLU A 99 7.31 -49.28 14.57
N ARG A 100 6.40 -48.58 15.27
CA ARG A 100 6.59 -47.16 15.64
C ARG A 100 7.77 -46.96 16.58
N ALA A 101 7.89 -47.80 17.62
CA ALA A 101 9.02 -47.76 18.55
C ALA A 101 10.36 -47.98 17.83
N ALA A 102 10.43 -48.90 16.85
CA ALA A 102 11.64 -49.14 16.06
C ALA A 102 12.03 -47.94 15.16
N LYS A 103 11.07 -47.09 14.81
CA LYS A 103 11.29 -45.86 14.02
C LYS A 103 11.49 -44.60 14.86
N LEU A 104 11.39 -44.70 16.19
CA LEU A 104 11.37 -43.58 17.14
C LEU A 104 10.19 -42.62 16.88
N GLU A 105 9.03 -43.19 16.56
CA GLU A 105 7.77 -42.47 16.35
C GLU A 105 6.90 -42.50 17.61
N VAL A 106 6.07 -41.46 17.77
CA VAL A 106 5.10 -41.34 18.87
C VAL A 106 4.04 -42.44 18.82
N ARG A 107 3.53 -42.86 20.00
CA ARG A 107 2.59 -43.99 20.09
C ARG A 107 1.16 -43.66 19.65
N HIS A 108 0.73 -42.43 19.86
CA HIS A 108 -0.61 -41.91 19.52
C HIS A 108 -0.52 -40.40 19.23
N GLY A 109 -1.56 -39.81 18.64
CA GLY A 109 -1.66 -38.35 18.45
C GLY A 109 -1.98 -37.57 19.74
N PRO A 110 -2.15 -36.24 19.67
CA PRO A 110 -2.46 -35.39 20.82
C PRO A 110 -3.73 -35.82 21.57
N GLN A 111 -3.65 -35.91 22.89
CA GLN A 111 -4.77 -36.33 23.76
C GLN A 111 -5.81 -35.22 23.96
N SER A 112 -5.39 -33.97 23.77
CA SER A 112 -6.26 -32.78 23.80
C SER A 112 -7.24 -32.69 22.62
N LEU A 113 -7.06 -33.50 21.57
CA LEU A 113 -8.04 -33.65 20.49
C LEU A 113 -9.30 -34.42 20.94
N ILE A 114 -9.26 -35.10 22.10
CA ILE A 114 -10.31 -36.04 22.54
C ILE A 114 -11.48 -35.35 23.28
N SER A 115 -11.57 -34.01 23.26
CA SER A 115 -12.67 -33.28 23.90
C SER A 115 -13.65 -32.61 22.93
N SER A 116 -14.12 -33.32 21.91
CA SER A 116 -15.38 -32.93 21.27
C SER A 116 -16.55 -33.44 22.12
N SER A 117 -17.32 -32.52 22.69
CA SER A 117 -18.65 -32.83 23.22
C SER A 117 -19.47 -33.58 22.16
N ALA A 118 -20.45 -34.40 22.56
CA ALA A 118 -21.34 -35.09 21.62
C ALA A 118 -22.15 -34.13 20.70
N GLN A 119 -22.07 -32.82 20.94
CA GLN A 119 -22.71 -31.73 20.20
C GLN A 119 -21.81 -31.11 19.13
N CYS A 120 -20.53 -31.49 19.04
CA CYS A 120 -19.63 -31.09 17.97
C CYS A 120 -19.30 -32.32 17.13
N PRO A 121 -20.08 -32.64 16.07
CA PRO A 121 -19.75 -33.74 15.19
C PRO A 121 -18.48 -33.35 14.43
N ALA A 122 -17.34 -33.86 14.90
CA ALA A 122 -16.04 -33.67 14.27
C ALA A 122 -16.14 -33.88 12.75
N ALA A 123 -15.60 -32.93 11.99
CA ALA A 123 -15.16 -33.24 10.65
C ALA A 123 -14.10 -34.34 10.81
N GLN A 124 -14.47 -35.56 10.43
CA GLN A 124 -13.55 -36.69 10.38
C GLN A 124 -12.47 -36.37 9.34
N GLN A 125 -11.37 -35.73 9.73
CA GLN A 125 -9.99 -35.99 9.30
C GLN A 125 -9.04 -35.13 10.17
N VAL A 126 -8.40 -35.74 11.16
CA VAL A 126 -7.16 -35.19 11.72
C VAL A 126 -6.10 -35.40 10.64
N GLY A 127 -5.78 -34.33 9.90
CA GLY A 127 -4.66 -34.32 8.99
C GLY A 127 -3.37 -34.16 9.79
N ILE A 128 -2.31 -34.87 9.40
CA ILE A 128 -0.97 -34.57 9.87
C ILE A 128 -0.30 -33.75 8.76
N GLU A 129 0.17 -32.56 9.08
CA GLU A 129 0.90 -31.67 8.15
C GLU A 129 2.30 -31.48 8.72
N ASP A 130 3.32 -32.00 8.03
CA ASP A 130 4.73 -31.98 8.48
C ASP A 130 4.91 -32.38 9.96
N GLY A 131 4.16 -33.41 10.36
CA GLY A 131 4.17 -33.97 11.70
C GLY A 131 3.36 -33.22 12.75
N TRP A 132 2.67 -32.13 12.41
CA TRP A 132 1.70 -31.45 13.25
C TRP A 132 0.28 -31.93 12.98
N PHE A 133 -0.53 -32.04 14.03
CA PHE A 133 -1.91 -32.49 13.97
C PHE A 133 -2.85 -31.29 13.85
N SER A 134 -3.71 -31.29 12.84
CA SER A 134 -4.79 -30.30 12.77
C SER A 134 -5.80 -30.53 13.90
N ASP A 135 -6.33 -29.44 14.47
CA ASP A 135 -7.44 -29.54 15.42
C ASP A 135 -8.73 -29.98 14.70
N GLU A 136 -9.54 -30.84 15.36
CA GLU A 136 -10.76 -31.41 14.76
C GLU A 136 -11.87 -30.37 14.56
N VAL A 137 -11.77 -29.22 15.24
CA VAL A 137 -12.81 -28.19 15.27
C VAL A 137 -12.34 -26.89 14.61
N SER A 138 -11.03 -26.60 14.59
CA SER A 138 -10.52 -25.32 14.05
C SER A 138 -9.22 -25.46 13.29
N THR A 139 -9.13 -24.85 12.11
CA THR A 139 -7.87 -24.76 11.34
C THR A 139 -6.87 -23.77 11.94
N ALA A 140 -7.25 -23.00 12.96
CA ALA A 140 -6.40 -22.00 13.61
C ALA A 140 -5.34 -22.60 14.54
N PHE A 141 -5.50 -23.86 14.94
CA PHE A 141 -4.64 -24.52 15.90
C PHE A 141 -4.01 -25.78 15.29
N LEU A 142 -2.69 -25.85 15.39
CA LEU A 142 -1.95 -27.10 15.22
C LEU A 142 -1.56 -27.63 16.59
N ARG A 143 -1.51 -28.96 16.71
CA ARG A 143 -1.09 -29.62 17.93
C ARG A 143 0.07 -30.55 17.63
N LYS A 144 1.05 -30.60 18.53
CA LYS A 144 2.14 -31.56 18.49
C LYS A 144 2.21 -32.27 19.83
N ASN A 145 2.25 -33.59 19.79
CA ASN A 145 2.48 -34.36 21.00
C ASN A 145 3.98 -34.62 21.17
N PHE A 146 4.43 -34.45 22.40
CA PHE A 146 5.78 -34.76 22.87
C PHE A 146 5.64 -35.98 23.76
N GLN A 147 6.23 -37.09 23.34
CA GLN A 147 6.30 -38.29 24.16
C GLN A 147 7.64 -38.33 24.86
N VAL A 148 7.59 -38.36 26.20
CA VAL A 148 8.78 -38.46 27.03
C VAL A 148 8.76 -39.80 27.74
N ASP A 149 9.75 -40.62 27.41
CA ASP A 149 10.00 -41.91 28.04
C ASP A 149 11.24 -41.79 28.91
N ALA A 150 11.10 -42.01 30.21
CA ALA A 150 12.20 -41.99 31.18
C ALA A 150 12.32 -43.32 31.90
N ILE A 151 13.56 -43.75 32.15
CA ILE A 151 13.90 -44.98 32.84
C ILE A 151 15.02 -44.72 33.85
N VAL A 152 14.81 -45.16 35.09
CA VAL A 152 15.79 -45.06 36.18
C VAL A 152 16.33 -46.44 36.45
N ILE A 153 17.62 -46.62 36.19
CA ILE A 153 18.35 -47.87 36.31
C ILE A 153 19.25 -47.78 37.54
N PRO A 154 18.93 -48.46 38.65
CA PRO A 154 19.81 -48.46 39.81
C PRO A 154 21.17 -49.08 39.46
N GLY A 155 22.24 -48.52 40.00
CA GLY A 155 23.60 -48.95 39.72
C GLY A 155 24.35 -49.47 40.93
N VAL A 156 25.51 -50.07 40.64
CA VAL A 156 26.42 -50.61 41.65
C VAL A 156 27.46 -49.55 41.98
N VAL A 157 27.38 -49.02 43.20
CA VAL A 157 28.37 -48.10 43.75
C VAL A 157 29.53 -48.91 44.36
N ASP A 158 30.75 -48.63 43.94
CA ASP A 158 31.93 -49.27 44.50
C ASP A 158 32.34 -48.68 45.87
N ALA A 159 33.37 -49.26 46.50
CA ALA A 159 33.84 -48.80 47.81
C ALA A 159 34.43 -47.37 47.81
N SER A 160 34.66 -46.78 46.63
CA SER A 160 35.08 -45.38 46.46
C SER A 160 33.92 -44.39 46.32
N GLY A 161 32.67 -44.87 46.29
CA GLY A 161 31.51 -44.03 46.01
C GLY A 161 31.38 -43.69 44.53
N THR A 162 31.87 -44.54 43.62
CA THR A 162 31.75 -44.34 42.18
C THR A 162 30.79 -45.34 41.58
N LEU A 163 29.89 -44.86 40.72
CA LEU A 163 28.96 -45.69 39.96
C LEU A 163 29.74 -46.51 38.92
N THR A 164 29.64 -47.84 38.97
CA THR A 164 30.45 -48.74 38.12
C THR A 164 29.66 -49.49 37.04
N GLY A 165 28.34 -49.27 37.01
CA GLY A 165 27.43 -49.89 36.04
C GLY A 165 26.08 -50.26 36.69
N PRO A 166 25.10 -50.71 35.88
CA PRO A 166 23.76 -51.05 36.36
C PRO A 166 23.74 -52.30 37.27
N ASP A 167 22.90 -52.30 38.31
CA ASP A 167 22.69 -53.46 39.19
C ASP A 167 21.70 -54.45 38.54
N PRO A 168 22.15 -55.65 38.12
CA PRO A 168 21.28 -56.63 37.47
C PRO A 168 20.21 -57.24 38.39
N SER A 169 20.26 -56.95 39.70
CA SER A 169 19.30 -57.44 40.69
C SER A 169 18.31 -56.38 41.18
N ALA A 170 18.47 -55.13 40.75
CA ALA A 170 17.60 -54.03 41.13
C ALA A 170 16.36 -53.90 40.23
N THR A 171 15.29 -53.34 40.76
CA THR A 171 14.06 -53.06 39.99
C THR A 171 14.21 -51.72 39.30
N VAL A 172 13.97 -51.71 37.99
CA VAL A 172 13.99 -50.51 37.16
C VAL A 172 12.64 -49.79 37.27
N VAL A 173 12.66 -48.46 37.30
CA VAL A 173 11.46 -47.61 37.31
C VAL A 173 11.35 -46.93 35.96
N THR A 174 10.15 -46.95 35.37
CA THR A 174 9.85 -46.28 34.09
C THR A 174 8.76 -45.25 34.28
N LEU A 175 8.87 -44.11 33.60
CA LEU A 175 7.84 -43.09 33.51
C LEU A 175 7.64 -42.73 32.04
N GLU A 176 6.41 -42.84 31.56
CA GLU A 176 6.00 -42.34 30.26
C GLU A 176 4.98 -41.23 30.54
N PHE A 177 5.21 -40.04 29.97
CA PHE A 177 4.21 -38.98 29.99
C PHE A 177 4.18 -38.26 28.66
N HIS A 178 3.00 -37.74 28.35
CA HIS A 178 2.75 -37.03 27.10
C HIS A 178 2.39 -35.59 27.40
N GLN A 179 2.97 -34.69 26.61
CA GLN A 179 2.64 -33.28 26.62
C GLN A 179 2.16 -32.89 25.23
N ASP A 180 1.00 -32.26 25.16
CA ASP A 180 0.55 -31.63 23.94
C ASP A 180 1.02 -30.17 23.94
N ARG A 181 1.56 -29.71 22.82
CA ARG A 181 1.82 -28.30 22.54
C ARG A 181 0.90 -27.85 21.43
N THR A 182 0.43 -26.62 21.54
CA THR A 182 -0.35 -25.96 20.51
C THR A 182 0.52 -24.94 19.80
N PHE A 183 0.40 -24.88 18.48
CA PHE A 183 0.90 -23.81 17.65
C PHE A 183 -0.30 -23.05 17.07
N ASP A 184 -0.30 -21.73 17.27
CA ASP A 184 -1.32 -20.84 16.75
C ASP A 184 -0.97 -20.47 15.31
N ARG A 185 -1.84 -20.77 14.34
CA ARG A 185 -1.69 -20.31 12.96
C ARG A 185 -2.12 -18.85 12.81
N GLY A 186 -1.67 -18.17 11.75
CA GLY A 186 -2.01 -16.77 11.47
C GLY A 186 -3.52 -16.51 11.42
N ASN A 187 -4.30 -17.42 10.83
CA ASN A 187 -5.76 -17.33 10.72
C ASN A 187 -6.52 -17.43 12.06
N LYS A 188 -5.83 -17.64 13.19
CA LYS A 188 -6.39 -17.46 14.54
C LYS A 188 -6.77 -15.99 14.78
N TRP A 189 -5.92 -15.08 14.34
CA TRP A 189 -5.98 -13.67 14.70
C TRP A 189 -6.83 -12.92 13.70
N GLY A 190 -7.88 -12.23 14.18
CA GLY A 190 -8.56 -11.24 13.34
C GLY A 190 -7.70 -9.99 13.12
N ALA A 191 -6.78 -9.72 14.05
CA ALA A 191 -5.81 -8.63 14.01
C ALA A 191 -4.53 -9.06 14.73
N TRP A 192 -3.39 -8.90 14.06
CA TRP A 192 -2.06 -9.13 14.63
C TRP A 192 -1.15 -7.99 14.21
N PHE A 193 -0.51 -7.34 15.18
CA PHE A 193 0.38 -6.20 14.94
C PHE A 193 1.68 -6.37 15.72
N ARG A 194 2.82 -6.09 15.07
CA ARG A 194 4.11 -5.91 15.78
C ARG A 194 4.12 -4.61 16.61
N ASN A 195 3.35 -3.63 16.17
CA ASN A 195 3.25 -2.32 16.82
C ASN A 195 2.00 -2.26 17.70
N ASP A 196 1.75 -1.10 18.32
CA ASP A 196 0.57 -0.84 19.13
C ASP A 196 -0.74 -0.90 18.31
N ILE A 197 -1.84 -1.28 18.97
CA ILE A 197 -3.20 -1.22 18.42
C ILE A 197 -3.99 -0.12 19.15
N GLU A 198 -4.63 0.77 18.40
CA GLU A 198 -5.64 1.69 18.94
C GLU A 198 -7.01 1.42 18.32
N ALA A 199 -8.01 1.13 19.15
CA ALA A 199 -9.41 1.00 18.76
C ALA A 199 -10.22 2.17 19.33
N PHE A 200 -10.49 3.19 18.49
CA PHE A 200 -11.24 4.39 18.86
C PHE A 200 -12.44 4.67 17.93
N PRO A 201 -13.48 3.83 17.93
CA PRO A 201 -14.57 3.94 16.98
C PRO A 201 -15.51 5.12 17.30
N GLY A 202 -15.89 5.87 16.25
CA GLY A 202 -16.95 6.89 16.32
C GLY A 202 -18.35 6.25 16.45
N PRO A 203 -18.82 5.53 15.42
CA PRO A 203 -19.99 4.65 15.48
C PRO A 203 -19.75 3.41 16.37
N PRO A 204 -20.80 2.62 16.71
CA PRO A 204 -20.62 1.32 17.33
C PRO A 204 -19.72 0.40 16.49
N PHE A 205 -18.70 -0.18 17.10
CA PHE A 205 -17.79 -1.15 16.49
C PHE A 205 -17.82 -2.43 17.32
N ARG A 206 -18.21 -3.53 16.68
CA ARG A 206 -18.33 -4.83 17.31
C ARG A 206 -17.22 -5.72 16.80
N TRP A 207 -16.45 -6.27 17.73
CA TRP A 207 -15.35 -7.18 17.43
C TRP A 207 -15.65 -8.54 18.04
N ASN A 208 -15.52 -9.63 17.28
CA ASN A 208 -15.57 -11.00 17.79
C ASN A 208 -14.28 -11.75 17.44
N GLY A 209 -13.80 -12.57 18.36
CA GLY A 209 -12.58 -13.36 18.16
C GLY A 209 -11.31 -12.75 18.74
N ALA A 210 -10.17 -13.28 18.32
CA ALA A 210 -8.86 -13.00 18.91
C ALA A 210 -8.13 -11.83 18.23
N MET A 211 -7.36 -11.08 19.01
CA MET A 211 -6.44 -10.05 18.53
C MET A 211 -5.15 -10.01 19.36
N HIS A 212 -4.05 -9.60 18.73
CA HIS A 212 -2.73 -9.53 19.35
C HIS A 212 -1.95 -8.29 18.91
N SER A 213 -1.20 -7.71 19.85
CA SER A 213 -0.20 -6.67 19.59
C SER A 213 1.10 -7.04 20.32
N GLU A 214 2.26 -6.97 19.67
CA GLU A 214 3.54 -7.07 20.39
C GLU A 214 3.83 -5.80 21.23
N GLY A 215 3.12 -4.70 20.93
CA GLY A 215 3.06 -3.47 21.72
C GLY A 215 1.83 -3.39 22.63
N SER A 216 1.36 -2.17 22.88
CA SER A 216 0.18 -1.90 23.71
C SER A 216 -1.12 -1.90 22.92
N VAL A 217 -2.20 -2.27 23.59
CA VAL A 217 -3.58 -2.20 23.06
C VAL A 217 -4.34 -1.12 23.82
N ILE A 218 -4.78 -0.10 23.08
CA ILE A 218 -5.53 1.04 23.59
C ILE A 218 -6.96 0.97 23.06
N ILE A 219 -7.93 0.88 23.96
CA ILE A 219 -9.36 0.86 23.59
C ILE A 219 -10.02 2.11 24.16
N GLY A 220 -10.71 2.86 23.30
CA GLY A 220 -11.41 4.06 23.71
C GLY A 220 -12.88 4.06 23.29
N ARG A 221 -13.72 4.59 24.19
CA ARG A 221 -15.19 4.74 24.08
C ARG A 221 -15.99 3.45 24.29
N ALA A 222 -17.16 3.65 24.89
CA ALA A 222 -18.19 2.62 25.07
C ALA A 222 -18.83 2.14 23.74
N SER A 223 -18.48 2.74 22.60
CA SER A 223 -18.89 2.28 21.27
C SER A 223 -18.12 1.06 20.80
N PHE A 224 -16.98 0.72 21.41
CA PHE A 224 -16.29 -0.55 21.19
C PHE A 224 -16.89 -1.64 22.07
N GLU A 225 -17.38 -2.71 21.47
CA GLU A 225 -17.92 -3.88 22.18
C GLU A 225 -17.24 -5.17 21.70
N SER A 226 -16.62 -5.90 22.63
CA SER A 226 -15.85 -7.10 22.31
C SER A 226 -16.62 -8.37 22.68
N TYR A 227 -17.12 -9.07 21.65
CA TYR A 227 -17.76 -10.36 21.73
C TYR A 227 -16.74 -11.50 21.72
N LEU A 228 -17.14 -12.65 22.27
CA LEU A 228 -16.43 -13.91 22.06
C LEU A 228 -16.56 -14.32 20.59
N ILE A 229 -15.73 -15.26 20.13
CA ILE A 229 -15.72 -15.73 18.74
C ILE A 229 -17.12 -16.15 18.24
N SER A 230 -17.93 -16.78 19.10
CA SER A 230 -19.32 -17.14 18.82
C SER A 230 -20.14 -17.34 20.12
N SER A 231 -21.37 -17.82 20.00
CA SER A 231 -22.32 -18.15 21.09
C SER A 231 -21.77 -19.21 22.04
N GLU A 232 -22.28 -19.30 23.27
CA GLU A 232 -21.81 -20.25 24.29
C GLU A 232 -21.95 -21.73 23.89
N TYR A 233 -22.87 -22.07 22.99
CA TYR A 233 -23.08 -23.44 22.49
C TYR A 233 -22.26 -23.76 21.24
N SER A 234 -21.50 -22.80 20.72
CA SER A 234 -20.63 -22.95 19.55
C SER A 234 -19.48 -23.92 19.82
N CYS A 235 -19.11 -24.69 18.81
CA CYS A 235 -17.92 -25.53 18.85
C CYS A 235 -16.62 -24.71 18.78
N PHE A 236 -16.67 -23.53 18.16
CA PHE A 236 -15.53 -22.61 18.04
C PHE A 236 -15.33 -21.78 19.31
N ASN A 237 -16.30 -21.73 20.23
CA ASN A 237 -16.22 -20.96 21.47
C ASN A 237 -15.29 -21.63 22.49
N VAL A 238 -13.99 -21.60 22.19
CA VAL A 238 -12.90 -21.97 23.08
C VAL A 238 -12.16 -20.72 23.56
N PRO A 239 -11.59 -20.72 24.78
CA PRO A 239 -10.93 -19.53 25.35
C PRO A 239 -9.89 -18.90 24.40
N GLY A 240 -9.02 -19.73 23.81
CA GLY A 240 -7.93 -19.27 22.93
C GLY A 240 -8.40 -18.61 21.63
N ALA A 241 -9.62 -18.90 21.16
CA ALA A 241 -10.16 -18.31 19.92
C ALA A 241 -10.71 -16.88 20.13
N SER A 242 -10.82 -16.41 21.37
CA SER A 242 -11.33 -15.07 21.71
C SER A 242 -10.29 -14.20 22.45
N GLU A 243 -9.05 -14.66 22.52
CA GLU A 243 -7.97 -14.06 23.29
C GLU A 243 -7.63 -12.63 22.81
N ILE A 244 -7.48 -11.70 23.76
CA ILE A 244 -6.88 -10.39 23.52
C ILE A 244 -5.52 -10.43 24.21
N SER A 245 -4.43 -10.27 23.47
CA SER A 245 -3.09 -10.40 24.05
C SER A 245 -2.16 -9.27 23.66
N VAL A 246 -1.23 -8.98 24.57
CA VAL A 246 -0.13 -8.04 24.34
C VAL A 246 1.22 -8.72 24.61
N GLY A 247 2.26 -8.24 23.93
CA GLY A 247 3.65 -8.69 24.10
C GLY A 247 4.21 -8.41 25.50
N ASN A 248 5.46 -8.83 25.74
CA ASN A 248 6.12 -8.77 27.06
C ASN A 248 6.18 -7.36 27.68
N THR A 249 6.28 -6.32 26.84
CA THR A 249 6.35 -4.93 27.28
C THR A 249 5.03 -4.18 27.10
N GLY A 250 4.09 -4.74 26.34
CA GLY A 250 2.81 -4.13 26.02
C GLY A 250 1.85 -4.03 27.20
N GLN A 251 1.00 -2.99 27.18
CA GLN A 251 -0.03 -2.76 28.19
C GLN A 251 -1.42 -2.70 27.56
N ILE A 252 -2.44 -3.00 28.34
CA ILE A 252 -3.85 -2.83 27.99
C ILE A 252 -4.36 -1.57 28.67
N VAL A 253 -4.79 -0.59 27.88
CA VAL A 253 -5.12 0.75 28.36
C VAL A 253 -6.51 1.17 27.90
N PHE A 254 -7.31 1.76 28.81
CA PHE A 254 -8.54 2.43 28.42
C PHE A 254 -8.29 3.93 28.19
N GLY A 255 -8.36 4.38 26.95
CA GLY A 255 -8.02 5.77 26.65
C GLY A 255 -8.04 6.13 25.17
N ARG A 256 -7.39 7.24 24.85
CA ARG A 256 -7.13 7.70 23.49
C ARG A 256 -5.77 8.37 23.45
N VAL A 257 -5.04 8.17 22.36
CA VAL A 257 -3.66 8.69 22.24
C VAL A 257 -3.63 10.22 22.17
N ASP A 258 -4.71 10.86 21.72
CA ASP A 258 -4.77 12.30 21.43
C ASP A 258 -5.27 13.19 22.59
N SER A 259 -5.63 12.61 23.75
CA SER A 259 -6.35 13.35 24.79
C SER A 259 -6.64 12.62 26.09
N GLU A 260 -6.74 13.41 27.16
CA GLU A 260 -7.01 12.99 28.54
C GLU A 260 -8.45 12.53 28.84
N ALA A 261 -9.43 12.85 28.00
CA ALA A 261 -10.83 12.55 28.32
C ALA A 261 -11.14 11.09 28.02
N ALA A 262 -10.91 10.20 28.99
CA ALA A 262 -11.50 8.88 29.01
C ALA A 262 -13.03 9.04 28.92
N PRO A 263 -13.67 8.50 27.87
CA PRO A 263 -15.11 8.55 27.75
C PRO A 263 -15.74 7.88 28.99
N ASN A 264 -16.72 8.54 29.60
CA ASN A 264 -17.48 7.90 30.67
C ASN A 264 -18.05 6.56 30.14
N ASN A 265 -18.07 5.52 30.99
CA ASN A 265 -18.84 4.27 30.86
C ASN A 265 -18.11 2.98 30.41
N GLY A 266 -16.79 3.01 30.14
CA GLY A 266 -15.95 1.83 29.81
C GLY A 266 -16.35 1.10 28.52
N SER A 267 -15.48 0.25 27.98
CA SER A 267 -15.78 -0.62 26.83
C SER A 267 -16.16 -2.03 27.31
N PRO A 268 -17.32 -2.59 26.92
CA PRO A 268 -17.69 -3.94 27.31
C PRO A 268 -16.73 -5.00 26.73
N ILE A 269 -16.26 -5.91 27.60
CA ILE A 269 -15.43 -7.05 27.24
C ILE A 269 -16.13 -8.32 27.71
N HIS A 270 -16.63 -9.13 26.78
CA HIS A 270 -17.34 -10.36 27.14
C HIS A 270 -16.36 -11.46 27.53
N ILE A 271 -16.59 -12.11 28.67
CA ILE A 271 -15.67 -13.09 29.24
C ILE A 271 -16.22 -14.51 29.13
N TYR A 272 -15.37 -15.40 28.61
CA TYR A 272 -15.64 -16.83 28.54
C TYR A 272 -15.76 -17.44 29.94
N ARG A 273 -16.76 -18.30 30.15
CA ARG A 273 -16.96 -19.01 31.41
C ARG A 273 -16.73 -20.51 31.26
N ASP A 274 -17.57 -21.13 30.45
CA ASP A 274 -17.50 -22.55 30.11
C ASP A 274 -18.40 -22.80 28.89
N TYR A 275 -18.28 -23.98 28.28
CA TYR A 275 -19.16 -24.41 27.20
C TYR A 275 -20.62 -24.48 27.67
N GLY A 276 -21.54 -23.94 26.88
CA GLY A 276 -22.99 -23.91 27.16
C GLY A 276 -23.40 -23.01 28.34
N ILE A 277 -22.48 -22.20 28.87
CA ILE A 277 -22.76 -21.24 29.92
C ILE A 277 -22.66 -19.84 29.35
N ALA A 278 -23.75 -19.07 29.45
CA ALA A 278 -23.79 -17.68 29.01
C ALA A 278 -22.59 -16.89 29.57
N PRO A 279 -21.89 -16.11 28.73
CA PRO A 279 -20.68 -15.40 29.13
C PRO A 279 -20.98 -14.29 30.13
N ASP A 280 -19.92 -13.82 30.80
CA ASP A 280 -20.04 -12.64 31.65
C ASP A 280 -19.97 -11.37 30.80
N LEU A 281 -21.08 -10.62 30.79
CA LEU A 281 -21.25 -9.35 30.07
C LEU A 281 -21.06 -8.13 30.99
N ALA A 282 -20.81 -8.35 32.28
CA ALA A 282 -20.68 -7.26 33.26
C ALA A 282 -19.31 -6.59 33.21
N GLN A 283 -18.30 -7.26 32.64
CA GLN A 283 -16.93 -6.78 32.63
C GLN A 283 -16.75 -5.66 31.61
N LYS A 284 -16.01 -4.64 32.04
CA LYS A 284 -15.68 -3.50 31.21
C LYS A 284 -14.21 -3.17 31.38
N LEU A 285 -13.56 -2.85 30.27
CA LEU A 285 -12.28 -2.17 30.30
C LEU A 285 -12.54 -0.67 30.50
N ALA A 286 -12.00 -0.11 31.57
CA ALA A 286 -12.18 1.26 32.01
C ALA A 286 -10.89 1.72 32.72
N VAL A 287 -10.80 3.02 33.03
CA VAL A 287 -9.62 3.62 33.69
C VAL A 287 -9.29 2.96 35.03
N ASP A 288 -10.26 2.35 35.72
CA ASP A 288 -10.07 1.66 37.00
C ASP A 288 -9.90 0.14 36.86
N THR A 289 -9.98 -0.39 35.64
CA THR A 289 -9.88 -1.82 35.33
C THR A 289 -8.86 -2.13 34.24
N ASP A 290 -8.03 -1.17 33.85
CA ASP A 290 -6.93 -1.36 32.91
C ASP A 290 -5.63 -1.74 33.64
N SER A 291 -4.58 -2.01 32.86
CA SER A 291 -3.30 -2.55 33.38
C SER A 291 -2.38 -1.48 33.99
N VAL A 292 -2.90 -0.28 34.23
CA VAL A 292 -2.11 0.90 34.60
C VAL A 292 -2.60 1.49 35.91
N GLU A 293 -1.74 1.50 36.92
CA GLU A 293 -2.00 2.20 38.18
C GLU A 293 -1.35 3.59 38.20
N ILE A 294 -2.17 4.60 38.50
CA ILE A 294 -1.75 6.00 38.64
C ILE A 294 -1.35 6.25 40.10
N GLY A 295 -0.05 6.49 40.35
CA GLY A 295 0.49 6.68 41.68
C GLY A 295 -0.13 7.86 42.45
N GLY A 296 -0.74 7.58 43.61
CA GLY A 296 -1.01 8.60 44.63
C GLY A 296 -2.37 9.30 44.60
N GLY A 297 -3.49 8.58 44.55
CA GLY A 297 -4.81 9.00 45.09
C GLY A 297 -5.46 10.28 44.52
N ASN A 298 -4.81 10.97 43.59
CA ASN A 298 -5.29 12.12 42.86
C ASN A 298 -5.12 11.81 41.37
N ALA A 299 -6.05 11.06 40.80
CA ALA A 299 -6.20 10.82 39.36
C ALA A 299 -6.35 12.11 38.51
N ALA A 300 -6.33 13.29 39.15
CA ALA A 300 -6.46 14.60 38.52
C ALA A 300 -5.12 15.34 38.29
N ALA A 301 -3.97 14.74 38.65
CA ALA A 301 -2.67 15.43 38.63
C ALA A 301 -1.55 14.72 37.85
N ILE A 302 -1.84 13.62 37.15
CA ILE A 302 -0.85 12.91 36.31
C ILE A 302 -1.00 13.37 34.85
N SER A 303 0.15 13.47 34.17
CA SER A 303 0.42 14.26 32.97
C SER A 303 -0.56 14.02 31.82
N SER A 304 -0.70 15.05 30.99
CA SER A 304 -1.67 15.24 29.91
C SER A 304 -1.60 14.25 28.74
N ASN A 305 -0.90 13.12 28.87
CA ASN A 305 -0.66 12.19 27.76
C ASN A 305 -0.35 10.72 28.18
N LEU A 306 -0.96 10.22 29.27
CA LEU A 306 -0.67 8.88 29.80
C LEU A 306 -0.73 7.75 28.75
N SER A 307 -1.77 7.74 27.90
CA SER A 307 -1.90 6.73 26.84
C SER A 307 -0.81 6.85 25.77
N GLY A 308 -0.27 8.05 25.53
CA GLY A 308 0.83 8.26 24.60
C GLY A 308 2.20 7.80 25.13
N GLU A 309 2.40 7.81 26.45
CA GLU A 309 3.62 7.34 27.14
C GLU A 309 3.70 5.81 27.23
N LEU A 310 2.57 5.12 27.06
CA LEU A 310 2.45 3.66 27.12
C LEU A 310 2.46 3.00 25.74
N LEU A 311 2.78 3.76 24.69
CA LEU A 311 3.08 3.22 23.37
C LEU A 311 4.52 2.71 23.32
N LEU A 312 4.81 1.83 22.38
CA LEU A 312 6.20 1.46 22.10
C LEU A 312 7.01 2.71 21.74
N ASP A 313 8.25 2.77 22.23
CA ASP A 313 9.23 3.78 21.86
C ASP A 313 9.65 3.49 20.41
N PRO A 314 9.20 4.32 19.46
CA PRO A 314 9.44 4.07 18.05
C PRO A 314 10.94 4.23 17.71
N VAL A 315 11.72 4.99 18.49
CA VAL A 315 13.17 5.12 18.33
C VAL A 315 13.86 3.81 18.66
N LYS A 316 13.49 3.18 19.78
CA LYS A 316 14.07 1.90 20.22
C LYS A 316 13.69 0.77 19.29
N LEU A 317 12.43 0.74 18.86
CA LEU A 317 11.95 -0.24 17.90
C LEU A 317 12.69 -0.13 16.56
N LEU A 318 12.85 1.10 16.04
CA LEU A 318 13.47 1.32 14.73
C LEU A 318 15.00 1.17 14.74
N THR A 319 15.70 1.68 15.76
CA THR A 319 17.17 1.76 15.76
C THR A 319 17.87 0.60 16.47
N ALA A 320 17.16 -0.13 17.33
CA ALA A 320 17.73 -1.21 18.12
C ALA A 320 16.93 -2.51 18.04
N ASP A 321 15.76 -2.51 17.40
CA ASP A 321 14.82 -3.64 17.38
C ASP A 321 14.47 -4.11 18.80
N ILE A 322 14.15 -3.14 19.66
CA ILE A 322 13.78 -3.39 21.05
C ILE A 322 12.37 -2.84 21.28
N SER A 323 11.44 -3.72 21.63
CA SER A 323 10.13 -3.33 22.16
C SER A 323 10.30 -2.82 23.59
N GLU A 324 10.22 -1.50 23.77
CA GLU A 324 10.27 -0.81 25.05
C GLU A 324 9.16 0.26 25.06
N LEU A 325 8.54 0.55 26.21
CA LEU A 325 7.55 1.63 26.30
C LEU A 325 8.25 3.00 26.31
N ARG A 326 7.56 4.05 25.86
CA ARG A 326 8.08 5.44 25.85
C ARG A 326 8.37 6.05 27.21
N THR A 327 7.89 5.43 28.29
CA THR A 327 7.84 5.99 29.64
C THR A 327 9.13 6.72 30.00
N ASP A 328 9.05 8.05 30.07
CA ASP A 328 10.16 8.86 30.55
C ASP A 328 10.30 8.67 32.07
N ASP A 329 11.52 8.79 32.61
CA ASP A 329 11.82 8.70 34.07
C ASP A 329 11.02 9.73 34.93
N ALA A 330 10.23 10.59 34.28
CA ALA A 330 9.48 11.71 34.86
C ALA A 330 8.00 11.40 35.22
N VAL A 331 7.43 10.26 34.82
CA VAL A 331 6.02 9.94 35.11
C VAL A 331 5.91 8.79 36.13
N ASP A 332 5.28 9.04 37.28
CA ASP A 332 4.93 8.03 38.31
C ASP A 332 3.77 7.12 37.80
N VAL A 333 4.02 6.37 36.73
CA VAL A 333 3.11 5.35 36.20
C VAL A 333 3.62 3.99 36.64
N THR A 334 2.79 3.28 37.39
CA THR A 334 3.07 1.90 37.76
C THR A 334 2.25 0.99 36.86
N THR A 335 2.90 0.29 35.93
CA THR A 335 2.28 -0.78 35.15
C THR A 335 2.15 -2.03 35.99
N LEU A 336 1.05 -2.75 35.86
CA LEU A 336 0.88 -4.04 36.53
C LEU A 336 1.73 -5.10 35.83
N THR A 337 2.45 -5.92 36.61
CA THR A 337 3.06 -7.13 36.08
C THR A 337 1.97 -8.11 35.64
N PRO A 338 2.25 -9.10 34.77
CA PRO A 338 1.27 -10.12 34.40
C PRO A 338 0.60 -10.80 35.62
N ASP A 339 1.36 -11.05 36.69
CA ASP A 339 0.85 -11.64 37.93
C ASP A 339 -0.02 -10.66 38.73
N ASP A 340 0.39 -9.39 38.82
CA ASP A 340 -0.39 -8.36 39.53
C ASP A 340 -1.68 -8.03 38.79
N TRP A 341 -1.67 -8.02 37.45
CA TRP A 341 -2.87 -7.86 36.61
C TRP A 341 -3.87 -8.99 36.86
N LYS A 342 -3.41 -10.24 36.87
CA LYS A 342 -4.26 -11.41 37.19
C LYS A 342 -4.86 -11.30 38.59
N LEU A 343 -4.13 -10.72 39.55
CA LEU A 343 -4.62 -10.51 40.90
C LEU A 343 -5.63 -9.35 40.99
N ALA A 344 -5.38 -8.25 40.29
CA ALA A 344 -6.23 -7.06 40.29
C ALA A 344 -7.53 -7.26 39.50
N GLN A 345 -7.43 -7.89 38.33
CA GLN A 345 -8.53 -8.08 37.39
C GLN A 345 -8.74 -9.56 37.01
N PRO A 346 -9.09 -10.43 37.99
CA PRO A 346 -9.16 -11.88 37.78
C PRO A 346 -10.21 -12.35 36.78
N GLU A 347 -11.22 -11.53 36.47
CA GLU A 347 -12.22 -11.84 35.45
C GLU A 347 -11.77 -11.39 34.05
N LEU A 348 -11.27 -10.16 33.91
CA LEU A 348 -10.72 -9.68 32.62
C LEU A 348 -9.50 -10.49 32.19
N SER A 349 -8.65 -10.92 33.13
CA SER A 349 -7.44 -11.70 32.86
C SER A 349 -7.71 -13.10 32.29
N LYS A 350 -8.98 -13.55 32.25
CA LYS A 350 -9.36 -14.81 31.59
C LYS A 350 -9.39 -14.69 30.06
N ARG A 351 -9.43 -13.46 29.55
CA ARG A 351 -9.47 -13.15 28.11
C ARG A 351 -8.33 -12.22 27.69
N ILE A 352 -7.98 -11.27 28.54
CA ILE A 352 -6.90 -10.29 28.32
C ILE A 352 -5.61 -10.83 28.94
N ILE A 353 -4.64 -11.17 28.09
CA ILE A 353 -3.37 -11.77 28.48
C ILE A 353 -2.24 -10.75 28.32
N LEU A 354 -1.49 -10.49 29.40
CA LEU A 354 -0.31 -9.61 29.39
C LEU A 354 0.97 -10.44 29.42
N GLY A 355 1.91 -10.20 28.50
CA GLY A 355 3.34 -10.57 28.65
C GLY A 355 3.67 -12.05 28.95
N GLU A 356 2.89 -12.98 28.43
CA GLU A 356 3.15 -14.44 28.56
C GLU A 356 3.51 -15.12 27.24
N ARG A 357 3.69 -14.35 26.15
CA ARG A 357 4.06 -14.88 24.83
C ARG A 357 5.46 -14.41 24.48
N GLU A 358 6.32 -15.37 24.11
CA GLU A 358 7.60 -15.05 23.46
C GLU A 358 7.30 -14.31 22.15
N PRO A 359 8.02 -13.22 21.85
CA PRO A 359 7.77 -12.43 20.65
C PRO A 359 7.92 -13.33 19.42
N LEU A 360 6.96 -13.27 18.50
CA LEU A 360 7.07 -13.94 17.20
C LEU A 360 8.13 -13.27 16.28
N SER A 361 8.81 -12.22 16.78
CA SER A 361 9.70 -11.31 16.04
C SER A 361 10.73 -12.05 15.20
N ASP A 362 11.34 -13.12 15.72
CA ASP A 362 12.44 -13.81 15.02
C ASP A 362 11.98 -14.49 13.71
N ASN A 363 10.70 -14.86 13.56
CA ASN A 363 10.20 -15.52 12.34
C ASN A 363 9.49 -14.57 11.37
N ILE A 364 8.86 -13.49 11.84
CA ILE A 364 8.16 -12.54 10.96
C ILE A 364 9.13 -11.48 10.41
N ASP A 365 10.12 -11.03 11.19
CA ASP A 365 11.09 -10.04 10.70
C ASP A 365 12.06 -10.61 9.65
N ASP A 366 12.42 -11.89 9.74
CA ASP A 366 13.24 -12.54 8.70
C ASP A 366 12.45 -12.80 7.40
N THR A 367 11.10 -12.82 7.46
CA THR A 367 10.22 -12.85 6.27
C THR A 367 9.94 -11.47 5.66
N TYR A 368 10.23 -10.38 6.38
CA TYR A 368 10.14 -8.99 5.88
C TYR A 368 11.41 -8.55 5.13
N ARG A 369 12.31 -9.50 4.81
CA ARG A 369 13.42 -9.24 3.90
C ARG A 369 12.85 -8.88 2.53
N ASP A 370 13.12 -7.64 2.12
CA ASP A 370 12.77 -7.08 0.82
C ASP A 370 13.10 -8.06 -0.32
N GLY A 371 12.12 -8.32 -1.17
CA GLY A 371 12.19 -9.25 -2.29
C GLY A 371 11.87 -10.72 -1.96
N HIS A 372 11.78 -11.16 -0.70
CA HIS A 372 11.45 -12.56 -0.38
C HIS A 372 10.07 -12.96 -0.91
N TRP A 373 9.05 -12.17 -0.60
CA TRP A 373 7.68 -12.40 -1.06
C TRP A 373 7.55 -12.20 -2.58
N GLU A 374 8.32 -11.29 -3.17
CA GLU A 374 8.34 -11.11 -4.62
C GLU A 374 8.93 -12.35 -5.31
N GLU A 375 10.04 -12.90 -4.82
CA GLU A 375 10.66 -14.11 -5.35
C GLU A 375 9.74 -15.33 -5.20
N LEU A 376 9.09 -15.47 -4.04
CA LEU A 376 8.18 -16.58 -3.79
C LEU A 376 6.91 -16.47 -4.66
N ALA A 377 6.38 -15.25 -4.84
CA ALA A 377 5.29 -15.00 -5.78
C ALA A 377 5.72 -15.18 -7.24
N ALA A 378 6.99 -14.95 -7.59
CA ALA A 378 7.48 -15.20 -8.95
C ALA A 378 7.40 -16.69 -9.33
N ASP A 379 7.55 -17.59 -8.35
CA ASP A 379 7.48 -19.04 -8.56
C ASP A 379 6.05 -19.59 -8.41
N ALA A 380 5.28 -19.11 -7.43
CA ALA A 380 4.02 -19.73 -7.00
C ALA A 380 2.80 -18.79 -6.97
N GLY A 381 2.91 -17.55 -7.48
CA GLY A 381 1.88 -16.53 -7.29
C GLY A 381 1.73 -15.51 -8.41
N THR A 382 0.96 -14.46 -8.14
CA THR A 382 0.79 -13.30 -9.04
C THR A 382 1.63 -12.15 -8.51
N ARG A 383 2.28 -11.40 -9.41
CA ARG A 383 2.95 -10.14 -9.06
C ARG A 383 2.27 -8.96 -9.74
N ILE A 384 2.01 -7.91 -8.98
CA ILE A 384 1.38 -6.67 -9.46
C ILE A 384 2.30 -5.51 -9.06
N ILE A 385 3.03 -4.97 -10.04
CA ILE A 385 4.02 -3.92 -9.79
C ILE A 385 3.56 -2.63 -10.47
N VAL A 386 3.26 -1.62 -9.67
CA VAL A 386 2.92 -0.27 -10.16
C VAL A 386 4.20 0.54 -10.27
N GLY A 387 4.51 1.01 -11.48
CA GLY A 387 5.71 1.81 -11.75
C GLY A 387 5.59 3.25 -11.26
N GLN A 388 6.69 4.01 -11.40
CA GLN A 388 6.69 5.46 -11.19
C GLN A 388 5.66 6.19 -12.06
N ARG A 389 5.05 7.26 -11.53
CA ARG A 389 4.29 8.23 -12.33
C ARG A 389 5.26 9.24 -12.92
N LEU A 390 5.27 9.35 -14.24
CA LEU A 390 5.99 10.38 -14.99
C LEU A 390 5.06 11.56 -15.24
N GLU A 391 5.35 12.70 -14.62
CA GLU A 391 4.72 13.96 -14.99
C GLU A 391 5.33 14.43 -16.32
N LEU A 392 4.48 14.84 -17.26
CA LEU A 392 4.92 15.27 -18.59
C LEU A 392 5.03 16.77 -18.72
N GLY A 393 4.26 17.53 -17.93
CA GLY A 393 4.09 18.94 -18.19
C GLY A 393 3.98 19.85 -16.99
N GLU A 394 4.17 21.14 -17.28
CA GLU A 394 3.93 22.24 -16.36
C GLU A 394 2.82 23.14 -16.92
N PRO A 395 1.56 22.85 -16.59
CA PRO A 395 0.44 23.64 -17.04
C PRO A 395 0.36 24.86 -16.10
N LEU A 396 1.08 25.91 -16.52
CA LEU A 396 0.86 27.35 -16.23
C LEU A 396 0.73 27.82 -14.76
N ALA A 397 1.84 27.86 -14.00
CA ALA A 397 2.08 28.94 -13.02
C ALA A 397 3.50 29.55 -13.15
N PRO A 398 3.62 30.88 -13.07
CA PRO A 398 4.91 31.54 -12.89
C PRO A 398 5.52 31.15 -11.54
N TRP A 399 6.81 30.83 -11.59
CA TRP A 399 7.70 30.36 -10.53
C TRP A 399 7.92 31.35 -9.36
N GLU A 400 7.10 32.39 -9.22
CA GLU A 400 7.30 33.47 -8.25
C GLU A 400 6.14 33.57 -7.24
N ASP A 401 6.36 33.13 -6.00
CA ASP A 401 6.49 34.04 -4.84
C ASP A 401 6.70 33.22 -3.56
N THR A 402 7.83 33.51 -2.92
CA THR A 402 8.36 32.93 -1.70
C THR A 402 7.73 33.60 -0.47
N SER A 403 6.81 32.93 0.23
CA SER A 403 6.74 32.89 1.70
C SER A 403 5.47 32.19 2.22
N CYS A 404 5.55 31.55 3.39
CA CYS A 404 4.36 31.31 4.26
C CYS A 404 3.77 32.63 4.80
N ALA A 405 4.40 33.77 4.50
CA ALA A 405 4.05 35.07 5.06
C ALA A 405 2.97 35.71 4.21
N VAL A 406 1.92 36.12 4.91
CA VAL A 406 0.81 36.93 4.44
C VAL A 406 1.34 38.30 3.97
N ASN A 407 1.98 38.38 2.80
CA ASN A 407 2.28 39.66 2.17
C ASN A 407 1.11 40.05 1.24
N GLY A 408 -0.01 40.36 1.90
CA GLY A 408 -0.83 41.53 1.60
C GLY A 408 -1.68 41.56 0.33
N THR A 409 -1.48 40.72 -0.70
CA THR A 409 -2.32 40.83 -1.91
C THR A 409 -2.65 39.54 -2.68
N ASN A 410 -2.10 38.37 -2.35
CA ASN A 410 -2.54 37.11 -2.95
C ASN A 410 -2.36 35.95 -1.95
N LEU A 411 -3.28 34.98 -2.01
CA LEU A 411 -3.38 33.74 -1.24
C LEU A 411 -4.21 33.82 0.06
N VAL A 412 -5.23 32.94 0.06
CA VAL A 412 -6.28 32.80 1.07
C VAL A 412 -5.68 32.54 2.43
N THR A 413 -6.10 33.35 3.39
CA THR A 413 -5.79 33.23 4.81
C THR A 413 -6.08 31.82 5.32
N SER A 414 -5.03 31.15 5.82
CA SER A 414 -5.13 30.09 6.82
C SER A 414 -6.15 30.47 7.92
N PRO A 415 -6.90 29.49 8.49
CA PRO A 415 -7.87 29.76 9.55
C PRO A 415 -7.25 30.61 10.66
N SER A 416 -7.83 31.79 10.85
CA SER A 416 -7.38 32.80 11.80
C SER A 416 -7.26 32.26 13.23
N SER A 417 -6.02 32.10 13.68
CA SER A 417 -5.63 32.44 15.06
C SER A 417 -4.34 33.25 15.00
N PRO A 418 -4.28 34.43 15.66
CA PRO A 418 -3.04 35.18 15.76
C PRO A 418 -2.09 34.39 16.66
N GLY A 419 -1.20 33.57 16.07
CA GLY A 419 -0.12 32.93 16.83
C GLY A 419 0.53 31.65 16.33
N TRP A 420 0.27 31.10 15.13
CA TRP A 420 0.82 29.76 14.80
C TRP A 420 1.63 29.70 13.50
N ASN A 421 2.90 29.30 13.66
CA ASN A 421 3.73 28.67 12.64
C ASN A 421 3.13 27.29 12.30
N ARG A 422 2.71 27.07 11.05
CA ARG A 422 2.27 25.76 10.52
C ARG A 422 2.74 25.57 9.08
N CYS A 423 3.99 25.93 8.79
CA CYS A 423 4.54 25.83 7.43
C CYS A 423 4.64 24.37 6.97
N HIS A 424 4.82 23.44 7.90
CA HIS A 424 4.87 22.01 7.61
C HIS A 424 3.52 21.48 7.08
N GLU A 425 2.42 21.75 7.78
CA GLU A 425 1.05 21.42 7.35
C GLU A 425 0.72 22.06 5.98
N ALA A 426 1.20 23.28 5.74
CA ALA A 426 1.01 23.96 4.44
C ALA A 426 1.73 23.22 3.30
N ARG A 427 2.92 22.65 3.54
CA ARG A 427 3.65 21.86 2.54
C ARG A 427 2.99 20.52 2.22
N GLN A 428 2.29 19.89 3.16
CA GLN A 428 1.57 18.62 2.90
C GLN A 428 0.54 18.74 1.75
N ARG A 429 0.06 19.97 1.49
CA ARG A 429 -0.85 20.28 0.38
C ARG A 429 -0.23 20.11 -0.99
N VAL A 430 1.09 19.92 -1.12
CA VAL A 430 1.71 19.52 -2.40
C VAL A 430 1.05 18.25 -2.94
N THR A 431 0.58 17.36 -2.07
CA THR A 431 -0.17 16.16 -2.47
C THR A 431 -1.53 16.46 -3.14
N LEU A 432 -2.07 17.67 -2.97
CA LEU A 432 -3.29 18.13 -3.64
C LEU A 432 -3.04 18.64 -5.07
N ALA A 433 -1.80 18.61 -5.56
CA ALA A 433 -1.52 18.87 -6.96
C ALA A 433 -1.89 17.64 -7.81
N ASP A 434 -2.71 17.84 -8.84
CA ASP A 434 -2.95 16.85 -9.89
C ASP A 434 -2.64 17.50 -11.24
N LYS A 435 -1.66 16.94 -11.95
CA LYS A 435 -1.29 17.36 -13.31
C LYS A 435 -1.92 16.37 -14.29
N LEU A 436 -2.64 16.89 -15.28
CA LEU A 436 -3.33 16.07 -16.28
C LEU A 436 -2.36 15.42 -17.27
N ALA A 437 -1.24 16.10 -17.54
CA ALA A 437 -0.20 15.59 -18.41
C ALA A 437 0.71 14.62 -17.64
N ALA A 438 0.33 13.34 -17.56
CA ALA A 438 1.06 12.33 -16.81
C ALA A 438 0.92 10.92 -17.41
N VAL A 439 1.90 10.05 -17.15
CA VAL A 439 1.87 8.63 -17.56
C VAL A 439 2.30 7.77 -16.39
N GLN A 440 1.57 6.69 -16.16
CA GLN A 440 1.92 5.64 -15.21
C GLN A 440 1.44 4.29 -15.74
N ALA A 441 2.24 3.26 -15.46
CA ALA A 441 1.98 1.90 -15.89
C ALA A 441 2.04 0.93 -14.72
N THR A 442 1.19 -0.10 -14.79
CA THR A 442 1.28 -1.27 -13.92
C THR A 442 1.67 -2.49 -14.76
N ALA A 443 2.70 -3.22 -14.34
CA ALA A 443 3.07 -4.49 -14.92
C ALA A 443 2.43 -5.63 -14.11
N VAL A 444 1.70 -6.51 -14.80
CA VAL A 444 1.05 -7.68 -14.17
C VAL A 444 1.75 -8.95 -14.65
N TYR A 445 2.08 -9.83 -13.71
CA TYR A 445 2.73 -11.11 -13.95
C TYR A 445 1.82 -12.24 -13.49
N GLY A 446 1.61 -13.22 -14.37
CA GLY A 446 0.95 -14.48 -14.00
C GLY A 446 1.88 -15.42 -13.22
N VAL A 447 1.31 -16.55 -12.80
CA VAL A 447 2.03 -17.61 -12.06
C VAL A 447 3.24 -18.12 -12.85
N GLY A 448 4.42 -18.10 -12.23
CA GLY A 448 5.67 -18.57 -12.83
C GLY A 448 6.24 -17.64 -13.93
N ALA A 449 5.65 -16.46 -14.14
CA ALA A 449 6.04 -15.57 -15.23
C ALA A 449 7.25 -14.68 -14.83
N THR A 450 8.28 -14.70 -15.68
CA THR A 450 9.46 -13.84 -15.55
C THR A 450 9.32 -12.51 -16.26
N GLU A 451 8.39 -12.41 -17.21
CA GLU A 451 8.05 -11.22 -17.99
C GLU A 451 6.58 -10.86 -17.76
N PRO A 452 6.19 -9.56 -17.88
CA PRO A 452 4.80 -9.16 -17.73
C PRO A 452 3.91 -9.82 -18.79
N MET A 453 2.72 -10.26 -18.39
CA MET A 453 1.70 -10.74 -19.34
C MET A 453 0.88 -9.60 -19.95
N ALA A 454 0.80 -8.49 -19.22
CA ALA A 454 0.08 -7.27 -19.59
C ALA A 454 0.75 -6.04 -18.97
N CYS A 455 0.72 -4.93 -19.70
CA CYS A 455 0.92 -3.58 -19.17
C CYS A 455 -0.45 -2.92 -19.04
N LEU A 456 -0.73 -2.26 -17.93
CA LEU A 456 -1.99 -1.57 -17.69
C LEU A 456 -1.75 -0.07 -17.56
N ALA A 457 -2.54 0.74 -18.26
CA ALA A 457 -2.55 2.19 -18.02
C ALA A 457 -3.20 2.48 -16.66
N THR A 458 -2.49 3.14 -15.75
CA THR A 458 -2.96 3.34 -14.36
C THR A 458 -2.71 4.76 -13.88
N THR A 459 -3.09 5.75 -14.69
CA THR A 459 -2.91 7.18 -14.35
C THR A 459 -4.24 7.82 -14.00
N VAL A 460 -4.58 7.84 -12.71
CA VAL A 460 -5.79 8.52 -12.21
C VAL A 460 -5.58 10.04 -12.09
N HIS A 461 -6.62 10.82 -12.39
CA HIS A 461 -6.64 12.29 -12.24
C HIS A 461 -7.71 12.74 -11.23
N PRO A 462 -7.40 12.73 -9.92
CA PRO A 462 -8.35 13.06 -8.85
C PRO A 462 -8.60 14.54 -8.63
N GLY A 463 -8.16 15.43 -9.52
CA GLY A 463 -8.35 16.86 -9.41
C GLY A 463 -9.82 17.29 -9.28
N THR A 464 -10.68 16.79 -10.18
CA THR A 464 -12.14 17.02 -10.16
C THR A 464 -12.92 15.73 -10.46
N ALA A 465 -14.23 15.74 -10.23
CA ALA A 465 -15.11 14.61 -10.58
C ALA A 465 -15.06 14.26 -12.08
N GLU A 466 -14.90 15.27 -12.93
CA GLU A 466 -14.89 15.11 -14.39
C GLU A 466 -13.52 14.65 -14.89
N THR A 467 -12.41 15.09 -14.29
CA THR A 467 -11.07 14.55 -14.65
C THR A 467 -10.94 13.08 -14.24
N LEU A 468 -11.51 12.69 -13.09
CA LEU A 468 -11.63 11.28 -12.70
C LEU A 468 -12.36 10.47 -13.76
N LYS A 469 -13.50 10.98 -14.20
CA LYS A 469 -14.34 10.36 -15.22
C LYS A 469 -13.61 10.23 -16.56
N ARG A 470 -12.96 11.30 -17.02
CA ARG A 470 -12.21 11.35 -18.29
C ARG A 470 -11.02 10.39 -18.27
N SER A 471 -10.32 10.25 -17.14
CA SER A 471 -9.19 9.33 -17.02
C SER A 471 -9.58 7.87 -17.23
N ALA A 472 -10.79 7.47 -16.83
CA ALA A 472 -11.32 6.10 -16.99
C ALA A 472 -12.30 5.94 -18.17
N THR A 473 -12.41 6.95 -19.04
CA THR A 473 -13.23 6.91 -20.26
C THR A 473 -12.34 6.83 -21.49
N PHE A 474 -12.40 5.71 -22.20
CA PHE A 474 -11.60 5.43 -23.39
C PHE A 474 -12.40 5.74 -24.64
N HIS A 475 -11.93 6.72 -25.40
CA HIS A 475 -12.55 7.17 -26.64
C HIS A 475 -11.62 6.92 -27.81
N ASP A 476 -12.06 6.15 -28.81
CA ASP A 476 -11.24 5.93 -30.01
C ASP A 476 -11.32 7.14 -30.96
N PHE A 477 -10.29 7.98 -30.88
CA PHE A 477 -10.18 9.20 -31.67
C PHE A 477 -10.03 8.95 -33.17
N ASN A 478 -9.53 7.78 -33.58
CA ASN A 478 -9.36 7.48 -35.01
C ASN A 478 -10.72 7.29 -35.71
N LYS A 479 -11.74 6.81 -34.98
CA LYS A 479 -13.09 6.67 -35.51
C LYS A 479 -13.73 8.00 -35.85
N ASP A 480 -13.40 9.06 -35.13
CA ASP A 480 -13.87 10.42 -35.44
C ASP A 480 -13.35 10.90 -36.80
N LEU A 481 -12.19 10.39 -37.23
CA LEU A 481 -11.59 10.66 -38.54
C LEU A 481 -12.02 9.65 -39.62
N GLY A 482 -12.77 8.61 -39.25
CA GLY A 482 -13.19 7.54 -40.15
C GLY A 482 -12.14 6.45 -40.39
N ASP A 483 -11.36 6.10 -39.36
CA ASP A 483 -10.37 5.00 -39.35
C ASP A 483 -9.23 5.19 -40.37
N VAL A 484 -8.79 6.43 -40.54
CA VAL A 484 -7.77 6.82 -41.54
C VAL A 484 -6.34 6.68 -41.03
N LEU A 485 -6.12 6.69 -39.70
CA LEU A 485 -4.80 6.48 -39.12
C LEU A 485 -4.52 4.98 -39.07
N VAL A 486 -3.50 4.52 -39.80
CA VAL A 486 -3.22 3.09 -39.98
C VAL A 486 -1.77 2.71 -39.67
N ASP A 487 -1.59 1.52 -39.13
CA ASP A 487 -0.30 0.80 -39.02
C ASP A 487 -0.39 -0.50 -39.83
N GLY A 488 0.54 -0.70 -40.76
CA GLY A 488 0.53 -1.88 -41.64
C GLY A 488 -0.75 -2.06 -42.49
N GLY A 489 -1.59 -1.02 -42.61
CA GLY A 489 -2.90 -1.08 -43.29
C GLY A 489 -4.08 -1.40 -42.38
N THR A 490 -3.86 -1.58 -41.07
CA THR A 490 -4.89 -1.76 -40.05
C THR A 490 -5.12 -0.45 -39.30
N PRO A 491 -6.38 -0.03 -39.05
CA PRO A 491 -6.66 1.14 -38.21
C PRO A 491 -5.99 1.04 -36.83
N ILE A 492 -5.39 2.13 -36.38
CA ILE A 492 -4.81 2.24 -35.04
C ILE A 492 -5.93 2.54 -34.05
N LEU A 493 -5.91 1.87 -32.90
CA LEU A 493 -6.72 2.21 -31.73
C LEU A 493 -6.06 3.40 -31.01
N ALA A 494 -6.65 4.59 -31.14
CA ALA A 494 -6.17 5.80 -30.50
C ALA A 494 -7.08 6.11 -29.29
N LEU A 495 -6.82 5.45 -28.16
CA LEU A 495 -7.73 5.44 -27.00
C LEU A 495 -7.32 6.43 -25.90
N GLU A 496 -6.02 6.62 -25.77
CA GLU A 496 -5.37 7.33 -24.69
C GLU A 496 -4.85 8.70 -25.12
N ASP A 497 -4.99 9.69 -24.24
CA ASP A 497 -4.34 10.99 -24.35
C ASP A 497 -3.73 11.35 -22.98
N PHE A 498 -2.52 10.87 -22.76
CA PHE A 498 -1.76 11.13 -21.52
C PHE A 498 -1.34 12.60 -21.38
N PHE A 499 -1.43 13.39 -22.44
CA PHE A 499 -1.09 14.81 -22.40
C PHE A 499 -2.23 15.67 -21.83
N THR A 500 -3.46 15.16 -21.84
CA THR A 500 -4.65 15.86 -21.32
C THR A 500 -5.46 15.06 -20.30
N GLY A 501 -4.99 13.87 -19.91
CA GLY A 501 -5.56 13.05 -18.85
C GLY A 501 -6.85 12.31 -19.23
N ARG A 502 -7.02 11.93 -20.51
CA ARG A 502 -8.20 11.19 -21.00
C ARG A 502 -7.84 9.78 -21.43
N GLY A 503 -8.62 8.79 -20.98
CA GLY A 503 -8.37 7.38 -21.31
C GLY A 503 -6.99 6.91 -20.84
N THR A 504 -6.63 7.21 -19.60
CA THR A 504 -5.30 6.97 -19.03
C THR A 504 -5.31 5.94 -17.89
N ASN A 505 -6.47 5.37 -17.54
CA ASN A 505 -6.65 4.53 -16.36
C ASN A 505 -7.61 3.35 -16.59
N GLY A 506 -7.06 2.14 -16.64
CA GLY A 506 -7.79 0.86 -16.66
C GLY A 506 -7.78 0.08 -17.97
N TRP A 507 -7.01 0.48 -19.00
CA TRP A 507 -6.93 -0.24 -20.28
C TRP A 507 -5.66 -1.06 -20.43
N GLU A 508 -5.80 -2.28 -20.96
CA GLU A 508 -4.72 -3.25 -21.15
C GLU A 508 -3.94 -3.02 -22.45
N PHE A 509 -2.61 -3.04 -22.34
CA PHE A 509 -1.63 -2.96 -23.42
C PHE A 509 -0.82 -4.25 -23.51
N GLU A 510 -0.28 -4.52 -24.69
CA GLU A 510 0.70 -5.59 -24.85
C GLU A 510 2.00 -5.30 -24.07
N PRO A 511 2.69 -6.34 -23.55
CA PRO A 511 3.97 -6.15 -22.88
C PRO A 511 5.10 -5.82 -23.87
N PRO A 512 6.22 -5.22 -23.42
CA PRO A 512 7.35 -4.87 -24.27
C PRO A 512 7.93 -6.06 -25.03
N SER A 513 8.16 -5.90 -26.34
CA SER A 513 8.74 -6.95 -27.18
C SER A 513 10.27 -6.98 -27.05
N ALA A 514 10.87 -8.18 -27.07
CA ALA A 514 12.34 -8.34 -27.03
C ALA A 514 13.08 -7.68 -28.22
N ALA A 515 12.38 -7.44 -29.34
CA ALA A 515 12.93 -6.75 -30.51
C ALA A 515 13.24 -5.27 -30.27
N SER A 516 12.65 -4.67 -29.23
CA SER A 516 12.84 -3.27 -28.84
C SER A 516 14.13 -3.03 -28.05
N SER A 517 14.83 -4.07 -27.57
CA SER A 517 15.87 -3.98 -26.52
C SER A 517 16.87 -2.82 -26.70
N GLY A 518 17.47 -2.62 -27.87
CA GLY A 518 18.43 -1.51 -28.05
C GLY A 518 17.82 -0.10 -28.10
N ILE A 519 16.59 0.04 -28.62
CA ILE A 519 15.88 1.33 -28.71
C ILE A 519 15.22 1.66 -27.38
N MET A 520 14.55 0.67 -26.77
CA MET A 520 13.95 0.80 -25.44
C MET A 520 15.02 1.07 -24.39
N GLU A 521 16.15 0.39 -24.41
CA GLU A 521 17.28 0.66 -23.50
C GLU A 521 17.77 2.12 -23.63
N THR A 522 17.72 2.69 -24.83
CA THR A 522 18.07 4.11 -25.06
C THR A 522 17.06 5.04 -24.39
N ALA A 523 15.76 4.77 -24.57
CA ALA A 523 14.68 5.54 -23.95
C ALA A 523 14.71 5.42 -22.40
N LEU A 524 14.93 4.22 -21.87
CA LEU A 524 15.09 3.97 -20.43
C LEU A 524 16.29 4.72 -19.86
N LYS A 525 17.44 4.75 -20.56
CA LYS A 525 18.60 5.54 -20.13
C LYS A 525 18.33 7.04 -20.15
N ASN A 526 17.69 7.54 -21.20
CA ASN A 526 17.27 8.95 -21.24
C ASN A 526 16.38 9.29 -20.03
N LEU A 527 15.36 8.48 -19.76
CA LEU A 527 14.45 8.65 -18.61
C LEU A 527 15.18 8.58 -17.26
N ALA A 528 15.97 7.53 -17.04
CA ALA A 528 16.71 7.30 -15.79
C ALA A 528 17.69 8.44 -15.49
N HIS A 529 18.33 9.02 -16.52
CA HIS A 529 19.24 10.16 -16.34
C HIS A 529 18.52 11.51 -16.23
N PHE A 530 17.28 11.62 -16.69
CA PHE A 530 16.46 12.83 -16.54
C PHE A 530 15.82 12.94 -15.15
N ALA A 531 15.23 11.85 -14.65
CA ALA A 531 14.42 11.86 -13.42
C ALA A 531 14.87 10.84 -12.35
N GLY A 532 16.03 10.21 -12.51
CA GLY A 532 16.61 9.30 -11.51
C GLY A 532 17.85 9.87 -10.84
N ASP A 533 17.87 9.87 -9.52
CA ASP A 533 19.03 10.24 -8.71
C ASP A 533 20.15 9.19 -8.87
N PRO A 534 21.41 9.60 -9.14
CA PRO A 534 22.54 8.66 -9.19
C PRO A 534 22.93 8.03 -7.85
N LYS A 535 22.52 8.65 -6.74
CA LYS A 535 22.85 8.29 -5.36
C LYS A 535 21.62 7.86 -4.56
N ALA A 536 20.42 8.33 -4.89
CA ALA A 536 19.20 7.82 -4.28
C ALA A 536 18.80 6.48 -4.90
N GLY A 537 18.12 5.67 -4.11
CA GLY A 537 17.75 4.30 -4.45
C GLY A 537 17.38 3.49 -3.22
N ALA A 538 16.89 4.16 -2.17
CA ALA A 538 16.39 3.49 -0.99
C ALA A 538 15.21 2.57 -1.41
N PRO A 539 15.15 1.33 -0.89
CA PRO A 539 15.84 0.85 0.32
C PRO A 539 17.31 0.43 0.19
N PHE A 540 17.91 0.44 -1.00
CA PHE A 540 19.10 -0.38 -1.28
C PHE A 540 20.48 0.30 -1.28
N SER A 541 20.60 1.62 -1.07
CA SER A 541 21.94 2.16 -0.83
C SER A 541 22.29 1.96 0.64
N ALA A 542 23.17 0.99 0.93
CA ALA A 542 24.02 0.98 2.13
C ALA A 542 24.84 2.29 2.29
N ASP A 543 24.76 3.17 1.28
CA ASP A 543 25.28 4.51 1.19
C ASP A 543 24.14 5.55 1.16
N ALA A 544 23.11 5.47 2.01
CA ALA A 544 22.24 6.62 2.24
C ALA A 544 23.12 7.76 2.79
N VAL A 545 23.70 8.56 1.89
CA VAL A 545 24.67 9.58 2.30
C VAL A 545 23.85 10.78 2.71
N GLN A 546 23.78 10.99 4.02
CA GLN A 546 23.37 12.28 4.56
C GLN A 546 24.48 13.31 4.28
N ASP A 547 24.61 13.70 3.01
CA ASP A 547 25.60 14.67 2.54
C ASP A 547 25.04 16.09 2.53
N GLY A 548 25.68 17.01 1.79
CA GLY A 548 25.26 18.40 1.70
C GLY A 548 24.08 18.64 0.75
N VAL A 549 23.40 17.58 0.28
CA VAL A 549 22.35 17.64 -0.73
C VAL A 549 21.14 16.78 -0.33
N VAL A 550 19.97 17.14 -0.88
CA VAL A 550 18.72 16.39 -0.73
C VAL A 550 18.59 15.30 -1.80
N HIS A 551 18.17 14.11 -1.37
CA HIS A 551 18.01 12.88 -2.12
C HIS A 551 16.58 12.30 -1.89
N PRO A 552 15.87 11.86 -2.93
CA PRO A 552 16.16 12.13 -4.33
C PRO A 552 16.19 13.64 -4.60
N TYR A 553 17.01 14.08 -5.57
CA TYR A 553 17.05 15.51 -5.94
C TYR A 553 15.64 16.04 -6.23
N PRO A 554 15.18 17.11 -5.55
CA PRO A 554 13.83 17.63 -5.75
C PRO A 554 13.53 18.02 -7.21
N SER A 555 14.54 18.54 -7.92
CA SER A 555 14.44 18.91 -9.35
C SER A 555 14.28 17.72 -10.31
N MET A 556 14.55 16.49 -9.87
CA MET A 556 14.30 15.27 -10.64
C MET A 556 13.03 14.57 -10.19
N ALA A 557 12.86 14.41 -8.88
CA ALA A 557 11.74 13.69 -8.29
C ALA A 557 10.39 14.39 -8.52
N MET A 558 10.38 15.69 -8.88
CA MET A 558 9.17 16.40 -9.29
C MET A 558 8.51 15.83 -10.55
N TRP A 559 9.28 15.14 -11.40
CA TRP A 559 8.77 14.46 -12.59
C TRP A 559 8.38 12.99 -12.33
N GLY A 560 8.72 12.44 -11.17
CA GLY A 560 8.71 11.01 -10.88
C GLY A 560 10.09 10.53 -10.44
N ASP A 561 10.18 9.56 -9.52
CA ASP A 561 11.47 9.12 -8.96
C ASP A 561 12.01 7.86 -9.66
N PHE A 562 12.75 8.05 -10.75
CA PHE A 562 13.31 6.94 -11.53
C PHE A 562 14.69 6.48 -11.03
N SER A 563 15.02 6.71 -9.76
CA SER A 563 16.31 6.36 -9.18
C SER A 563 16.55 4.84 -9.15
N LEU A 564 15.52 4.05 -8.84
CA LEU A 564 15.58 2.58 -8.86
C LEU A 564 15.81 2.04 -10.28
N LEU A 565 15.21 2.66 -11.30
CA LEU A 565 15.50 2.34 -12.70
C LEU A 565 16.95 2.66 -13.05
N ARG A 566 17.45 3.84 -12.63
CA ARG A 566 18.85 4.23 -12.86
C ARG A 566 19.83 3.26 -12.20
N TYR A 567 19.49 2.77 -11.01
CA TYR A 567 20.24 1.72 -10.32
C TYR A 567 20.20 0.39 -11.08
N ALA A 568 19.02 -0.07 -11.50
CA ALA A 568 18.85 -1.31 -12.28
C ALA A 568 19.71 -1.30 -13.55
N LEU A 569 19.68 -0.21 -14.32
CA LEU A 569 20.46 -0.06 -15.56
C LEU A 569 21.98 0.04 -15.35
N LYS A 570 22.44 0.40 -14.14
CA LYS A 570 23.86 0.46 -13.79
C LYS A 570 24.41 -0.89 -13.34
N SER A 571 23.56 -1.77 -12.83
CA SER A 571 23.96 -3.04 -12.23
C SER A 571 24.70 -3.93 -13.23
N THR A 572 25.95 -4.31 -12.89
CA THR A 572 26.77 -5.20 -13.73
C THR A 572 26.63 -6.67 -13.33
N THR A 573 25.80 -6.99 -12.33
CA THR A 573 25.53 -8.34 -11.85
C THR A 573 24.29 -8.94 -12.55
N THR A 574 24.04 -10.24 -12.35
CA THR A 574 22.81 -10.87 -12.82
C THR A 574 21.59 -10.11 -12.26
N PRO A 575 20.62 -9.69 -13.09
CA PRO A 575 19.43 -8.96 -12.63
C PRO A 575 18.61 -9.80 -11.64
N THR A 576 18.26 -9.22 -10.49
CA THR A 576 17.30 -9.76 -9.52
C THR A 576 15.87 -9.61 -10.04
N THR A 577 14.92 -10.30 -9.42
CA THR A 577 13.48 -10.17 -9.72
C THR A 577 13.03 -8.70 -9.65
N ALA A 578 13.33 -8.00 -8.57
CA ALA A 578 13.02 -6.57 -8.39
C ALA A 578 13.63 -5.67 -9.49
N THR A 579 14.91 -5.83 -9.85
CA THR A 579 15.52 -5.00 -10.91
C THR A 579 14.86 -5.19 -12.28
N ARG A 580 14.39 -6.40 -12.58
CA ARG A 580 13.60 -6.65 -13.81
C ARG A 580 12.23 -5.99 -13.72
N SER A 581 11.60 -6.02 -12.55
CA SER A 581 10.31 -5.35 -12.32
C SER A 581 10.41 -3.84 -12.62
N TYR A 582 11.46 -3.15 -12.15
CA TYR A 582 11.70 -1.72 -12.43
C TYR A 582 11.93 -1.41 -13.92
N GLU A 583 12.67 -2.26 -14.63
CA GLU A 583 12.87 -2.11 -16.07
C GLU A 583 11.56 -2.35 -16.85
N ALA A 584 10.76 -3.34 -16.42
CA ALA A 584 9.51 -3.70 -17.06
C ALA A 584 8.43 -2.63 -16.90
N THR A 585 8.23 -2.09 -15.70
CA THR A 585 7.25 -1.02 -15.45
C THR A 585 7.61 0.26 -16.20
N ALA A 586 8.88 0.66 -16.21
CA ALA A 586 9.35 1.80 -16.99
C ALA A 586 9.22 1.57 -18.51
N SER A 587 9.44 0.34 -18.98
CA SER A 587 9.23 -0.03 -20.38
C SER A 587 7.76 0.00 -20.78
N CYS A 588 6.86 -0.47 -19.90
CA CYS A 588 5.41 -0.34 -20.06
C CYS A 588 5.02 1.14 -20.21
N LEU A 589 5.51 1.99 -19.31
CA LEU A 589 5.23 3.43 -19.30
C LEU A 589 5.69 4.11 -20.60
N LEU A 590 6.97 3.96 -20.95
CA LEU A 590 7.54 4.58 -22.16
C LEU A 590 6.89 4.05 -23.43
N GLY A 591 6.54 2.77 -23.43
CA GLY A 591 5.88 2.12 -24.56
C GLY A 591 4.44 2.62 -24.79
N MET A 592 3.67 2.82 -23.72
CA MET A 592 2.33 3.44 -23.83
C MET A 592 2.42 4.90 -24.29
N LEU A 593 3.37 5.68 -23.75
CA LEU A 593 3.61 7.05 -24.22
C LEU A 593 4.05 7.08 -25.70
N ALA A 594 4.91 6.15 -26.11
CA ALA A 594 5.34 6.02 -27.50
C ALA A 594 4.18 5.68 -28.44
N HIS A 595 3.20 4.89 -28.01
CA HIS A 595 1.97 4.62 -28.77
C HIS A 595 1.12 5.88 -28.93
N ASN A 596 0.92 6.64 -27.85
CA ASN A 596 0.22 7.93 -27.90
C ASN A 596 0.88 8.88 -28.92
N MET A 597 2.21 8.96 -28.92
CA MET A 597 2.97 9.75 -29.89
C MET A 597 2.91 9.20 -31.32
N THR A 598 2.82 7.89 -31.47
CA THR A 598 2.76 7.23 -32.78
C THR A 598 1.50 7.64 -33.53
N TYR A 599 0.32 7.59 -32.89
CA TYR A 599 -0.91 8.00 -33.58
C TYR A 599 -0.92 9.51 -33.88
N LEU A 600 -0.31 10.35 -33.03
CA LEU A 600 -0.14 11.79 -33.32
C LEU A 600 0.78 12.02 -34.54
N ASN A 601 1.86 11.25 -34.67
CA ASN A 601 2.71 11.30 -35.87
C ASN A 601 1.94 10.84 -37.13
N LYS A 602 1.10 9.80 -37.03
CA LYS A 602 0.24 9.39 -38.15
C LYS A 602 -0.80 10.46 -38.50
N LEU A 603 -1.32 11.17 -37.50
CA LEU A 603 -2.22 12.31 -37.72
C LEU A 603 -1.50 13.40 -38.53
N ARG A 604 -0.27 13.79 -38.13
CA ARG A 604 0.56 14.74 -38.90
C ARG A 604 0.67 14.29 -40.36
N ASP A 605 0.99 13.03 -40.59
CA ASP A 605 1.19 12.48 -41.93
C ASP A 605 -0.12 12.43 -42.76
N TYR A 606 -1.27 12.32 -42.10
CA TYR A 606 -2.60 12.34 -42.72
C TYR A 606 -3.08 13.76 -43.08
N LEU A 607 -2.75 14.80 -42.31
CA LEU A 607 -3.25 16.17 -42.52
C LEU A 607 -3.11 16.69 -43.98
N PRO A 608 -1.99 16.49 -44.71
CA PRO A 608 -1.87 16.91 -46.10
C PRO A 608 -2.86 16.23 -47.06
N LEU A 609 -3.42 15.09 -46.68
CA LEU A 609 -4.39 14.33 -47.46
C LEU A 609 -5.84 14.78 -47.18
N ALA A 610 -6.09 15.36 -46.01
CA ALA A 610 -7.39 15.76 -45.49
C ALA A 610 -7.90 17.11 -46.06
N THR A 611 -7.89 17.25 -47.39
CA THR A 611 -8.21 18.51 -48.08
C THR A 611 -9.64 18.57 -48.67
N GLY A 612 -10.40 17.48 -48.55
CA GLY A 612 -11.79 17.41 -48.96
C GLY A 612 -12.69 18.33 -48.13
N ALA A 613 -13.77 18.84 -48.74
CA ALA A 613 -14.69 19.76 -48.07
C ALA A 613 -15.49 19.13 -46.90
N THR A 614 -15.44 17.81 -46.76
CA THR A 614 -16.07 17.05 -45.67
C THR A 614 -15.06 16.48 -44.68
N ASP A 615 -13.76 16.65 -44.93
CA ASP A 615 -12.72 16.09 -44.07
C ASP A 615 -12.66 16.91 -42.78
N ILE A 616 -12.62 16.22 -41.65
CA ILE A 616 -12.74 16.85 -40.33
C ILE A 616 -11.62 17.89 -40.08
N PRO A 617 -10.33 17.64 -40.37
CA PRO A 617 -9.29 18.65 -40.18
C PRO A 617 -9.52 19.93 -41.00
N LYS A 618 -10.04 19.80 -42.22
CA LYS A 618 -10.39 20.96 -43.06
C LYS A 618 -11.55 21.76 -42.47
N LEU A 619 -12.57 21.07 -41.99
CA LEU A 619 -13.72 21.69 -41.33
C LEU A 619 -13.32 22.40 -40.04
N VAL A 620 -12.42 21.82 -39.24
CA VAL A 620 -11.85 22.46 -38.05
C VAL A 620 -11.17 23.78 -38.44
N GLY A 621 -10.27 23.76 -39.43
CA GLY A 621 -9.61 24.97 -39.89
C GLY A 621 -10.58 26.05 -40.40
N ASP A 622 -11.64 25.65 -41.13
CA ASP A 622 -12.68 26.59 -41.57
C ASP A 622 -13.43 27.24 -40.39
N ARG A 623 -13.71 26.49 -39.32
CA ARG A 623 -14.38 27.04 -38.13
C ARG A 623 -13.45 27.95 -37.33
N LEU A 624 -12.18 27.58 -37.17
CA LEU A 624 -11.18 28.43 -36.53
C LEU A 624 -11.03 29.75 -37.28
N LYS A 625 -10.98 29.71 -38.60
CA LYS A 625 -10.93 30.92 -39.44
C LYS A 625 -12.17 31.80 -39.30
N ASN A 626 -13.35 31.22 -39.09
CA ASN A 626 -14.56 31.99 -38.81
C ASN A 626 -14.45 32.72 -37.47
N ILE A 627 -13.91 32.07 -36.44
CA ILE A 627 -13.63 32.67 -35.12
C ILE A 627 -12.60 33.80 -35.28
N GLU A 628 -11.47 33.55 -35.94
CA GLU A 628 -10.40 34.55 -36.16
C GLU A 628 -10.90 35.79 -36.90
N ASN A 629 -11.78 35.62 -37.89
CA ASN A 629 -12.35 36.73 -38.65
C ASN A 629 -13.53 37.42 -37.95
N GLY A 630 -14.00 36.89 -36.81
CA GLY A 630 -15.21 37.36 -36.14
C GLY A 630 -16.45 37.28 -37.05
N ASP A 631 -16.61 36.16 -37.76
CA ASP A 631 -17.73 35.94 -38.68
C ASP A 631 -19.07 36.01 -37.93
N ALA A 632 -20.09 36.61 -38.56
CA ALA A 632 -21.42 36.79 -37.96
C ALA A 632 -22.15 35.46 -37.64
N SER A 633 -21.66 34.34 -38.16
CA SER A 633 -22.16 32.99 -37.86
C SER A 633 -21.64 32.42 -36.53
N VAL A 634 -20.63 33.04 -35.91
CA VAL A 634 -20.08 32.62 -34.62
C VAL A 634 -20.90 33.24 -33.49
N PRO A 635 -21.39 32.46 -32.52
CA PRO A 635 -22.10 32.99 -31.34
C PRO A 635 -21.26 33.99 -30.54
N ALA A 636 -21.93 34.91 -29.85
CA ALA A 636 -21.25 35.95 -29.06
C ALA A 636 -20.45 35.35 -27.89
N ASP A 637 -20.97 34.30 -27.25
CA ASP A 637 -20.33 33.64 -26.10
C ASP A 637 -19.08 32.86 -26.53
N VAL A 638 -19.12 32.20 -27.69
CA VAL A 638 -17.94 31.60 -28.34
C VAL A 638 -16.84 32.64 -28.58
N MET A 639 -17.20 33.81 -29.13
CA MET A 639 -16.25 34.90 -29.37
C MET A 639 -15.73 35.54 -28.08
N ALA A 640 -16.44 35.38 -26.96
CA ALA A 640 -15.98 35.87 -25.67
C ALA A 640 -14.89 34.96 -25.08
N ILE A 641 -14.96 33.66 -25.34
CA ILE A 641 -13.98 32.66 -24.90
C ILE A 641 -12.71 32.69 -25.75
N ALA A 642 -12.85 32.87 -27.06
CA ALA A 642 -11.76 32.71 -28.03
C ALA A 642 -10.62 33.75 -27.89
N ASP A 643 -9.42 33.24 -27.63
CA ASP A 643 -8.14 33.95 -27.67
C ASP A 643 -7.25 33.30 -28.74
N VAL A 644 -7.10 33.97 -29.89
CA VAL A 644 -6.32 33.48 -31.03
C VAL A 644 -4.81 33.35 -30.74
N SER A 645 -4.34 33.84 -29.59
CA SER A 645 -2.97 33.63 -29.14
C SER A 645 -2.76 32.30 -28.40
N LYS A 646 -3.85 31.63 -27.98
CA LYS A 646 -3.83 30.43 -27.13
C LYS A 646 -4.64 29.29 -27.77
N PRO A 647 -4.00 28.21 -28.23
CA PRO A 647 -4.69 27.08 -28.87
C PRO A 647 -5.82 26.45 -28.04
N GLU A 648 -5.65 26.38 -26.72
CA GLU A 648 -6.60 25.74 -25.79
C GLU A 648 -7.89 26.53 -25.67
N SER A 649 -7.77 27.86 -25.70
CA SER A 649 -8.91 28.76 -25.70
C SER A 649 -9.74 28.62 -26.99
N LEU A 650 -9.08 28.36 -28.12
CA LEU A 650 -9.77 28.08 -29.39
C LEU A 650 -10.47 26.72 -29.38
N VAL A 651 -9.87 25.71 -28.75
CA VAL A 651 -10.52 24.42 -28.52
C VAL A 651 -11.76 24.59 -27.63
N ALA A 652 -11.64 25.31 -26.52
CA ALA A 652 -12.77 25.62 -25.63
C ALA A 652 -13.87 26.40 -26.36
N ALA A 653 -13.50 27.35 -27.22
CA ALA A 653 -14.45 28.08 -28.06
C ALA A 653 -15.18 27.16 -29.06
N LEU A 654 -14.50 26.15 -29.63
CA LEU A 654 -15.14 25.15 -30.48
C LEU A 654 -16.12 24.27 -29.68
N GLU A 655 -15.80 23.93 -28.45
CA GLU A 655 -16.70 23.20 -27.54
C GLU A 655 -17.94 24.00 -27.21
N GLU A 656 -17.78 25.28 -26.86
CA GLU A 656 -18.90 26.18 -26.64
C GLU A 656 -19.78 26.27 -27.89
N TRP A 657 -19.15 26.37 -29.07
CA TRP A 657 -19.91 26.44 -30.32
C TRP A 657 -20.65 25.14 -30.63
N ARG A 658 -20.09 23.98 -30.23
CA ARG A 658 -20.79 22.71 -30.29
C ARG A 658 -22.04 22.76 -29.42
N GLU A 659 -21.94 23.19 -28.16
CA GLU A 659 -23.08 23.27 -27.24
C GLU A 659 -24.17 24.20 -27.76
N GLU A 660 -23.81 25.44 -28.11
CA GLU A 660 -24.72 26.46 -28.66
C GLU A 660 -25.42 25.99 -29.95
N SER A 661 -24.74 25.18 -30.76
CA SER A 661 -25.29 24.62 -31.99
C SER A 661 -25.91 23.23 -31.83
N SER A 662 -25.97 22.69 -30.60
CA SER A 662 -26.39 21.31 -30.31
C SER A 662 -25.71 20.27 -31.21
N GLY A 663 -24.42 20.47 -31.50
CA GLY A 663 -23.60 19.59 -32.33
C GLY A 663 -23.84 19.68 -33.84
N THR A 664 -24.65 20.63 -34.33
CA THR A 664 -25.03 20.69 -35.76
C THR A 664 -24.04 21.46 -36.64
N ILE A 665 -23.30 22.42 -36.09
CA ILE A 665 -22.35 23.26 -36.84
C ILE A 665 -20.90 22.85 -36.55
N VAL A 666 -20.61 22.61 -35.28
CA VAL A 666 -19.37 22.03 -34.78
C VAL A 666 -19.75 20.71 -34.11
N THR A 667 -19.12 19.62 -34.52
CA THR A 667 -19.42 18.27 -34.01
C THR A 667 -18.40 17.87 -32.93
N ASN A 668 -18.70 16.83 -32.15
CA ASN A 668 -17.72 16.23 -31.23
C ASN A 668 -16.44 15.79 -31.94
N ALA A 669 -16.56 15.18 -33.13
CA ALA A 669 -15.41 14.79 -33.95
C ALA A 669 -14.50 15.98 -34.29
N MET A 670 -15.08 17.17 -34.56
CA MET A 670 -14.31 18.38 -34.83
C MET A 670 -13.57 18.89 -33.60
N VAL A 671 -14.22 18.92 -32.43
CA VAL A 671 -13.59 19.28 -31.16
C VAL A 671 -12.44 18.34 -30.82
N ASN A 672 -12.70 17.03 -30.87
CA ASN A 672 -11.70 16.00 -30.58
C ASN A 672 -10.52 16.09 -31.55
N THR A 673 -10.78 16.29 -32.84
CA THR A 673 -9.72 16.50 -33.85
C THR A 673 -8.91 17.77 -33.58
N ALA A 674 -9.54 18.87 -33.18
CA ALA A 674 -8.84 20.10 -32.82
C ALA A 674 -7.93 19.90 -31.60
N ARG A 675 -8.40 19.15 -30.59
CA ARG A 675 -7.60 18.73 -29.43
C ARG A 675 -6.38 17.93 -29.86
N MET A 676 -6.56 16.87 -30.66
CA MET A 676 -5.46 16.05 -31.15
C MET A 676 -4.43 16.85 -31.96
N ILE A 677 -4.87 17.75 -32.84
CA ILE A 677 -3.96 18.59 -33.65
C ILE A 677 -3.17 19.55 -32.74
N THR A 678 -3.82 20.11 -31.72
CA THR A 678 -3.16 20.99 -30.73
C THR A 678 -2.10 20.21 -29.95
N THR A 679 -2.45 19.04 -29.42
CA THR A 679 -1.51 18.16 -28.71
C THR A 679 -0.35 17.73 -29.62
N MET A 680 -0.64 17.33 -30.86
CA MET A 680 0.39 16.97 -31.86
C MET A 680 1.37 18.11 -32.10
N ALA A 681 0.88 19.33 -32.37
CA ALA A 681 1.72 20.50 -32.59
C ALA A 681 2.58 20.84 -31.36
N GLN A 682 2.00 20.70 -30.16
CA GLN A 682 2.70 20.94 -28.90
C GLN A 682 3.81 19.90 -28.65
N VAL A 683 3.51 18.61 -28.85
CA VAL A 683 4.48 17.51 -28.73
C VAL A 683 5.66 17.70 -29.69
N GLU A 684 5.39 18.07 -30.95
CA GLU A 684 6.46 18.31 -31.92
C GLU A 684 7.36 19.48 -31.52
N ARG A 685 6.76 20.54 -30.99
CA ARG A 685 7.49 21.71 -30.49
C ARG A 685 8.33 21.35 -29.28
N ASP A 686 7.78 20.68 -28.28
CA ASP A 686 8.49 20.41 -27.02
C ASP A 686 9.61 19.37 -27.17
N ARG A 687 9.48 18.43 -28.10
CA ARG A 687 10.59 17.50 -28.43
C ARG A 687 11.81 18.17 -29.07
N GLU A 688 11.62 19.32 -29.72
CA GLU A 688 12.68 20.05 -30.42
C GLU A 688 13.23 21.19 -29.56
N TYR A 689 12.36 21.87 -28.80
CA TYR A 689 12.70 23.12 -28.12
C TYR A 689 12.67 23.04 -26.57
N GLY A 690 12.13 21.99 -25.95
CA GLY A 690 12.08 21.88 -24.47
C GLY A 690 11.36 23.08 -23.83
N TYR A 691 12.01 23.84 -22.94
CA TYR A 691 11.43 25.10 -22.44
C TYR A 691 11.82 26.34 -23.24
N ASP A 692 12.68 26.23 -24.26
CA ASP A 692 13.11 27.40 -25.04
C ASP A 692 11.92 27.99 -25.81
N SER A 693 11.65 29.28 -25.67
CA SER A 693 10.61 29.96 -26.45
C SER A 693 10.91 29.84 -27.96
N GLY A 694 10.05 29.17 -28.71
CA GLY A 694 10.34 28.81 -30.10
C GLY A 694 9.30 27.88 -30.72
N GLY A 695 9.53 27.42 -31.96
CA GLY A 695 8.69 26.42 -32.62
C GLY A 695 7.40 26.91 -33.27
N LYS A 696 6.72 27.93 -32.74
CA LYS A 696 5.44 28.44 -33.29
C LYS A 696 5.51 28.77 -34.78
N SER A 697 6.49 29.57 -35.20
CA SER A 697 6.65 29.95 -36.62
C SER A 697 6.92 28.77 -37.55
N ALA A 698 7.59 27.72 -37.06
CA ALA A 698 7.82 26.49 -37.82
C ALA A 698 6.52 25.69 -37.97
N CYS A 699 5.74 25.57 -36.89
CA CYS A 699 4.40 24.97 -36.91
C CYS A 699 3.46 25.71 -37.88
N GLU A 700 3.38 27.04 -37.80
CA GLU A 700 2.54 27.86 -38.68
C GLU A 700 2.94 27.70 -40.15
N ALA A 701 4.24 27.65 -40.43
CA ALA A 701 4.76 27.42 -41.77
C ALA A 701 4.37 26.03 -42.30
N ASN A 702 4.42 25.00 -41.45
CA ASN A 702 4.01 23.63 -41.81
C ASN A 702 2.52 23.58 -42.17
N PHE A 703 1.64 24.14 -41.32
CA PHE A 703 0.20 24.20 -41.62
C PHE A 703 -0.12 25.03 -42.85
N SER A 704 0.59 26.16 -43.05
CA SER A 704 0.45 26.96 -44.26
C SER A 704 0.84 26.19 -45.52
N ALA A 705 1.90 25.38 -45.46
CA ALA A 705 2.39 24.61 -46.60
C ALA A 705 1.42 23.52 -47.06
N ILE A 706 0.63 22.95 -46.15
CA ILE A 706 -0.38 21.93 -46.47
C ILE A 706 -1.75 22.52 -46.86
N GLY A 707 -1.92 23.85 -46.75
CA GLY A 707 -3.13 24.55 -47.18
C GLY A 707 -4.33 24.38 -46.25
N LEU A 708 -4.10 24.05 -44.98
CA LEU A 708 -5.14 24.02 -43.94
C LEU A 708 -5.03 25.27 -43.05
N ASP A 709 -6.18 25.83 -42.68
CA ASP A 709 -6.28 27.02 -41.82
C ASP A 709 -6.18 26.64 -40.33
N LEU A 710 -5.06 26.02 -39.94
CA LEU A 710 -4.83 25.47 -38.58
C LEU A 710 -3.74 26.22 -37.80
N GLN A 711 -3.22 27.33 -38.33
CA GLN A 711 -2.08 28.07 -37.74
C GLN A 711 -2.35 28.55 -36.31
N ALA A 712 -3.62 28.85 -36.01
CA ALA A 712 -4.08 29.29 -34.70
C ALA A 712 -3.84 28.27 -33.58
N LEU A 713 -3.65 26.99 -33.93
CA LEU A 713 -3.39 25.90 -32.97
C LEU A 713 -1.90 25.76 -32.62
N CYS A 714 -1.02 26.62 -33.16
CA CYS A 714 0.41 26.61 -32.83
C CYS A 714 0.70 27.46 -31.58
N SER A 715 1.43 26.88 -30.62
CA SER A 715 1.92 27.55 -29.41
C SER A 715 3.42 27.82 -29.47
N ASP A 716 3.89 28.88 -28.81
CA ASP A 716 5.30 29.12 -28.48
C ASP A 716 5.64 28.75 -27.02
N ILE A 717 4.62 28.53 -26.20
CA ILE A 717 4.72 28.15 -24.78
C ILE A 717 5.01 26.66 -24.68
N SER A 718 5.94 26.27 -23.81
CA SER A 718 6.23 24.88 -23.48
C SER A 718 5.12 24.28 -22.63
N LYS A 719 4.74 23.04 -22.91
CA LYS A 719 3.76 22.31 -22.08
C LYS A 719 4.26 20.97 -21.62
N TYR A 720 4.95 20.23 -22.49
CA TYR A 720 5.49 18.90 -22.24
C TYR A 720 7.02 18.88 -22.39
N PRO A 721 7.75 19.77 -21.68
CA PRO A 721 9.16 20.01 -21.94
C PRO A 721 10.05 18.77 -21.72
N VAL A 722 9.62 17.84 -20.88
CA VAL A 722 10.34 16.57 -20.62
C VAL A 722 10.62 15.75 -21.88
N LEU A 723 9.77 15.91 -22.91
CA LEU A 723 9.93 15.18 -24.17
C LEU A 723 11.22 15.54 -24.90
N PHE A 724 11.80 16.71 -24.61
CA PHE A 724 13.10 17.10 -25.12
C PHE A 724 14.19 16.13 -24.67
N SER A 725 14.14 15.64 -23.43
CA SER A 725 15.17 14.74 -22.87
C SER A 725 14.81 13.25 -23.07
N ILE A 726 13.54 12.86 -22.93
CA ILE A 726 13.12 11.45 -23.06
C ILE A 726 13.07 11.00 -24.53
N PHE A 727 12.44 11.80 -25.41
CA PHE A 727 12.26 11.49 -26.84
C PHE A 727 12.82 12.60 -27.76
N PRO A 728 14.10 12.99 -27.64
CA PRO A 728 14.68 14.08 -28.41
C PRO A 728 14.64 13.83 -29.91
N LYS A 729 14.53 14.92 -30.67
CA LYS A 729 14.73 14.95 -32.13
C LYS A 729 16.20 15.03 -32.55
N ALA A 730 17.12 15.29 -31.63
CA ALA A 730 18.55 15.30 -31.88
C ALA A 730 19.36 14.99 -30.61
N ASN A 731 20.54 14.38 -30.80
CA ASN A 731 21.48 14.18 -29.70
C ASN A 731 21.88 15.53 -29.09
N HIS A 732 21.74 15.67 -27.79
CA HIS A 732 22.08 16.90 -27.10
C HIS A 732 22.58 16.62 -25.68
N LEU A 733 23.23 17.62 -25.11
CA LEU A 733 23.42 17.73 -23.67
C LEU A 733 22.32 18.66 -23.17
N GLU A 734 21.80 18.39 -21.97
CA GLU A 734 20.84 19.29 -21.32
C GLU A 734 21.41 20.71 -21.19
N ILE A 735 22.74 20.86 -21.11
CA ILE A 735 23.44 22.16 -21.04
C ILE A 735 24.14 22.53 -22.33
N VAL A 736 24.09 23.82 -22.67
CA VAL A 736 24.93 24.42 -23.71
C VAL A 736 26.07 25.21 -23.08
N LEU A 737 27.28 24.65 -23.09
CA LEU A 737 28.48 25.40 -22.72
C LEU A 737 28.93 26.22 -23.94
N GLY A 738 28.74 27.54 -23.94
CA GLY A 738 29.09 28.34 -25.12
C GLY A 738 29.11 29.87 -25.04
N ASP A 739 28.52 30.52 -24.03
CA ASP A 739 28.59 31.97 -23.90
C ASP A 739 28.96 32.39 -22.48
N ALA A 740 29.93 33.29 -22.33
CA ALA A 740 30.55 33.64 -21.06
C ALA A 740 29.59 34.36 -20.07
N ASP A 741 28.40 34.72 -20.54
CA ASP A 741 27.36 35.42 -19.78
C ASP A 741 26.04 34.61 -19.63
N GLN A 742 25.95 33.37 -20.14
CA GLN A 742 24.73 32.54 -20.03
C GLN A 742 25.06 31.05 -19.87
N ASN A 743 25.20 30.59 -18.63
CA ASN A 743 25.04 29.17 -18.30
C ASN A 743 23.55 28.81 -18.41
N ARG A 744 23.06 28.64 -19.64
CA ARG A 744 21.70 28.16 -19.90
C ARG A 744 21.74 26.63 -20.01
N VAL A 745 21.02 25.97 -19.11
CA VAL A 745 20.43 24.66 -19.43
C VAL A 745 19.48 24.94 -20.60
N ARG A 746 19.64 24.24 -21.72
CA ARG A 746 18.76 24.41 -22.88
C ARG A 746 17.38 23.97 -22.41
N GLY A 747 16.45 24.90 -22.23
CA GLY A 747 15.20 24.61 -21.55
C GLY A 747 15.15 24.86 -20.03
N PHE A 748 16.00 25.66 -19.38
CA PHE A 748 15.60 26.30 -18.12
C PHE A 748 16.06 27.76 -18.16
N ASP A 749 15.14 28.72 -18.05
CA ASP A 749 15.51 30.14 -18.01
C ASP A 749 15.95 30.51 -16.58
N VAL A 750 17.23 30.26 -16.27
CA VAL A 750 17.85 30.55 -14.97
C VAL A 750 18.16 32.05 -14.81
N THR A 751 17.26 32.93 -15.24
CA THR A 751 17.43 34.38 -15.05
C THR A 751 17.05 34.80 -13.63
N ALA A 752 17.94 34.51 -12.69
CA ALA A 752 18.34 35.38 -11.58
C ALA A 752 17.32 35.91 -10.54
N SER A 753 16.09 35.39 -10.41
CA SER A 753 15.20 35.77 -9.29
C SER A 753 15.00 34.73 -8.18
N ASP A 754 15.21 33.43 -8.43
CA ASP A 754 15.13 32.40 -7.38
C ASP A 754 16.43 31.58 -7.25
N PRO A 755 17.30 31.89 -6.27
CA PRO A 755 18.51 31.14 -5.99
C PRO A 755 18.27 29.78 -5.31
N THR A 756 17.02 29.40 -4.99
CA THR A 756 16.69 28.13 -4.32
C THR A 756 16.47 26.97 -5.30
N MET A 757 16.36 27.24 -6.61
CA MET A 757 16.35 26.25 -7.68
C MET A 757 17.51 26.53 -8.64
N ASP A 758 18.63 25.84 -8.47
CA ASP A 758 19.73 25.84 -9.46
C ASP A 758 19.80 24.51 -10.25
N PRO A 759 18.84 24.23 -11.17
CA PRO A 759 18.96 23.13 -12.12
C PRO A 759 20.26 23.21 -12.93
N ALA A 760 20.78 24.42 -13.16
CA ALA A 760 22.06 24.57 -13.86
C ALA A 760 23.19 23.97 -13.04
N GLY A 761 23.31 24.26 -11.74
CA GLY A 761 24.26 23.61 -10.83
C GLY A 761 24.18 22.08 -10.85
N TYR A 762 22.97 21.53 -10.91
CA TYR A 762 22.72 20.07 -11.00
C TYR A 762 23.22 19.45 -12.32
N PHE A 763 22.75 19.94 -13.47
CA PHE A 763 23.18 19.39 -14.77
C PHE A 763 24.67 19.71 -15.05
N LEU A 764 25.21 20.79 -14.47
CA LEU A 764 26.61 21.23 -14.64
C LEU A 764 27.58 20.43 -13.78
N ALA A 765 27.12 19.84 -12.66
CA ALA A 765 27.96 19.04 -11.78
C ALA A 765 28.38 17.74 -12.48
N SER A 766 29.68 17.61 -12.75
CA SER A 766 30.32 16.47 -13.43
C SER A 766 30.08 15.11 -12.76
N ASP A 767 29.65 15.14 -11.51
CA ASP A 767 29.55 14.06 -10.55
C ASP A 767 28.10 13.58 -10.38
N VAL A 768 27.11 14.30 -10.93
CA VAL A 768 25.69 13.96 -10.76
C VAL A 768 25.07 13.39 -12.04
N ASN A 769 25.09 14.13 -13.16
CA ASN A 769 24.65 13.60 -14.46
C ASN A 769 25.78 13.31 -15.45
N GLY A 770 27.05 13.45 -15.03
CA GLY A 770 28.20 12.90 -15.75
C GLY A 770 28.43 13.41 -17.16
N SER A 771 27.86 14.55 -17.56
CA SER A 771 27.77 14.98 -18.97
C SER A 771 27.08 13.93 -19.87
N PHE A 772 26.03 13.27 -19.36
CA PHE A 772 25.22 12.34 -20.13
C PHE A 772 24.66 13.02 -21.39
N GLN A 773 24.80 12.36 -22.54
CA GLN A 773 24.27 12.83 -23.80
C GLN A 773 22.98 12.09 -24.11
N TYR A 774 21.87 12.82 -24.04
CA TYR A 774 20.56 12.31 -24.42
C TYR A 774 20.57 11.94 -25.89
N GLN A 775 20.09 10.74 -26.19
CA GLN A 775 20.17 10.15 -27.52
C GLN A 775 18.85 10.31 -28.25
N GLU A 776 18.93 10.75 -29.51
CA GLU A 776 17.82 10.93 -30.44
C GLU A 776 17.00 9.65 -30.61
N LEU A 777 15.67 9.81 -30.58
CA LEU A 777 14.71 8.78 -30.95
C LEU A 777 13.83 9.30 -32.09
N THR A 778 14.10 8.82 -33.30
CA THR A 778 13.32 9.18 -34.50
C THR A 778 11.87 8.68 -34.39
N ASP A 779 10.95 9.28 -35.14
CA ASP A 779 9.53 8.86 -35.12
C ASP A 779 9.35 7.37 -35.46
N ALA A 780 10.18 6.84 -36.37
CA ALA A 780 10.17 5.42 -36.73
C ALA A 780 10.76 4.50 -35.64
N GLN A 781 11.62 5.01 -34.76
CA GLN A 781 12.11 4.27 -33.59
C GLN A 781 11.10 4.31 -32.44
N ILE A 782 10.41 5.43 -32.25
CA ILE A 782 9.30 5.55 -31.29
C ILE A 782 8.18 4.56 -31.65
N GLU A 783 7.82 4.48 -32.94
CA GLU A 783 6.85 3.50 -33.44
C GLU A 783 7.26 2.03 -33.18
N GLN A 784 8.56 1.73 -33.06
CA GLN A 784 9.05 0.37 -32.78
C GLN A 784 8.96 -0.03 -31.30
N ILE A 785 8.90 0.96 -30.40
CA ILE A 785 8.79 0.72 -28.95
C ILE A 785 7.37 1.00 -28.42
N ALA A 786 6.48 1.52 -29.27
CA ALA A 786 5.08 1.73 -28.98
C ALA A 786 4.38 0.41 -28.64
N LEU A 787 3.75 0.35 -27.46
CA LEU A 787 2.92 -0.78 -27.05
C LEU A 787 1.51 -0.56 -27.56
N LYS A 788 0.96 -1.57 -28.24
CA LYS A 788 -0.39 -1.50 -28.76
C LYS A 788 -1.41 -1.78 -27.64
N PRO A 789 -2.46 -0.97 -27.50
CA PRO A 789 -3.59 -1.30 -26.66
C PRO A 789 -4.24 -2.56 -27.22
N ARG A 790 -4.57 -3.50 -26.34
CA ARG A 790 -5.27 -4.71 -26.75
C ARG A 790 -6.73 -4.38 -27.00
N GLU A 791 -7.30 -4.93 -28.08
CA GLU A 791 -8.74 -5.01 -28.20
C GLU A 791 -9.28 -5.84 -27.03
N MET A 792 -10.43 -5.47 -26.49
CA MET A 792 -10.98 -6.10 -25.29
C MET A 792 -11.14 -7.62 -25.44
N ALA A 793 -11.47 -8.09 -26.65
CA ALA A 793 -11.56 -9.52 -26.95
C ALA A 793 -10.23 -10.30 -26.78
N ASP A 794 -9.10 -9.60 -26.80
CA ASP A 794 -7.74 -10.15 -26.65
C ASP A 794 -7.12 -9.83 -25.28
N TRP A 795 -7.88 -9.23 -24.35
CA TRP A 795 -7.41 -8.97 -23.00
C TRP A 795 -7.12 -10.28 -22.26
N THR A 796 -6.00 -10.27 -21.55
CA THR A 796 -5.59 -11.36 -20.67
C THR A 796 -6.04 -11.13 -19.24
N LEU A 797 -6.23 -9.87 -18.86
CA LEU A 797 -6.70 -9.51 -17.54
C LEU A 797 -8.23 -9.65 -17.46
N PRO A 798 -8.78 -10.06 -16.30
CA PRO A 798 -10.21 -10.28 -16.16
C PRO A 798 -11.04 -9.02 -16.33
N HIS A 799 -12.11 -9.14 -17.10
CA HIS A 799 -13.08 -8.08 -17.36
C HIS A 799 -14.47 -8.67 -17.61
N ALA A 800 -15.51 -7.85 -17.47
CA ALA A 800 -16.88 -8.23 -17.79
C ALA A 800 -17.74 -7.00 -18.08
N ALA A 801 -18.81 -7.17 -18.86
CA ALA A 801 -19.82 -6.12 -19.04
C ALA A 801 -20.44 -5.73 -17.69
N ALA A 802 -20.51 -4.43 -17.40
CA ALA A 802 -21.10 -3.93 -16.15
C ALA A 802 -22.64 -3.95 -16.20
N THR A 803 -23.29 -4.18 -15.06
CA THR A 803 -24.76 -4.13 -14.92
C THR A 803 -25.15 -3.23 -13.75
N GLY A 804 -26.26 -2.48 -13.87
CA GLY A 804 -26.72 -1.61 -12.78
C GLY A 804 -25.85 -0.37 -12.57
N VAL A 805 -25.24 0.14 -13.63
CA VAL A 805 -24.24 1.20 -13.62
C VAL A 805 -24.85 2.56 -13.22
N PRO A 806 -24.22 3.31 -12.30
CA PRO A 806 -24.71 4.64 -11.89
C PRO A 806 -24.55 5.68 -13.01
N ALA A 807 -25.31 6.78 -12.93
CA ALA A 807 -25.24 7.86 -13.92
C ALA A 807 -23.86 8.57 -13.98
N SER A 808 -23.11 8.49 -12.89
CA SER A 808 -21.76 9.01 -12.69
C SER A 808 -20.65 8.16 -13.34
N ALA A 809 -20.99 7.00 -13.91
CA ALA A 809 -20.00 6.09 -14.46
C ALA A 809 -19.07 6.75 -15.50
N PRO A 810 -17.79 6.38 -15.52
CA PRO A 810 -17.15 5.28 -14.78
C PRO A 810 -16.79 5.56 -13.29
N ASN A 811 -17.16 6.71 -12.75
CA ASN A 811 -17.02 6.94 -11.30
C ASN A 811 -18.06 6.07 -10.58
N SER A 812 -17.62 5.23 -9.65
CA SER A 812 -18.51 4.33 -8.92
C SER A 812 -17.95 3.96 -7.55
N GLN A 813 -18.80 4.14 -6.53
CA GLN A 813 -18.54 3.67 -5.18
C GLN A 813 -18.63 2.15 -5.05
N THR A 814 -19.43 1.48 -5.87
CA THR A 814 -19.71 0.04 -5.71
C THR A 814 -18.82 -0.84 -6.57
N ASP A 815 -18.30 -0.33 -7.69
CA ASP A 815 -17.57 -1.13 -8.67
C ASP A 815 -16.34 -0.44 -9.25
N VAL A 816 -15.44 -1.26 -9.79
CA VAL A 816 -14.24 -0.83 -10.51
C VAL A 816 -14.56 -0.81 -12.02
N LEU A 817 -14.95 0.36 -12.53
CA LEU A 817 -15.46 0.54 -13.89
C LEU A 817 -14.54 1.36 -14.79
N ILE A 818 -14.52 1.01 -16.07
CA ILE A 818 -14.10 1.88 -17.19
C ILE A 818 -15.28 2.09 -18.14
N LYS A 819 -15.20 3.14 -18.97
CA LYS A 819 -16.22 3.46 -19.97
C LYS A 819 -15.65 3.50 -21.37
N CYS A 820 -16.41 2.97 -22.33
CA CYS A 820 -16.04 2.96 -23.74
C CYS A 820 -16.88 3.94 -24.56
N GLU A 821 -16.23 4.79 -25.35
CA GLU A 821 -16.83 5.71 -26.31
C GLU A 821 -16.21 5.51 -27.69
N ASN A 822 -17.03 5.36 -28.73
CA ASN A 822 -16.56 5.07 -30.09
C ASN A 822 -15.62 3.86 -30.22
N VAL A 823 -15.50 2.99 -29.21
CA VAL A 823 -14.71 1.75 -29.23
C VAL A 823 -15.62 0.56 -28.92
N THR A 824 -15.30 -0.62 -29.44
CA THR A 824 -16.09 -1.84 -29.20
C THR A 824 -15.67 -2.44 -27.87
N CYS A 825 -16.63 -2.62 -26.95
CA CYS A 825 -16.41 -3.20 -25.64
C CYS A 825 -17.51 -4.19 -25.28
N ASP A 826 -17.25 -5.00 -24.25
CA ASP A 826 -18.24 -5.92 -23.68
C ASP A 826 -19.51 -5.19 -23.25
N GLY A 827 -20.66 -5.68 -23.71
CA GLY A 827 -21.96 -5.07 -23.39
C GLY A 827 -22.21 -3.69 -24.03
N GLY A 828 -21.26 -3.12 -24.79
CA GLY A 828 -21.44 -1.89 -25.56
C GLY A 828 -21.42 -0.57 -24.77
N GLY A 829 -20.79 -0.54 -23.59
CA GLY A 829 -20.71 0.66 -22.75
C GLY A 829 -19.67 0.56 -21.64
N ASP A 830 -20.12 0.41 -20.40
CA ASP A 830 -19.27 0.35 -19.20
C ASP A 830 -18.83 -1.08 -18.88
N VAL A 831 -17.59 -1.24 -18.45
CA VAL A 831 -16.92 -2.53 -18.24
C VAL A 831 -16.33 -2.58 -16.85
N GLN A 832 -16.59 -3.68 -16.13
CA GLN A 832 -15.91 -4.00 -14.88
C GLN A 832 -14.53 -4.57 -15.18
N VAL A 833 -13.51 -4.04 -14.53
CA VAL A 833 -12.10 -4.44 -14.72
C VAL A 833 -11.50 -4.95 -13.41
N ALA A 834 -10.49 -5.81 -13.52
CA ALA A 834 -9.76 -6.33 -12.36
C ALA A 834 -8.96 -5.24 -11.61
N PHE A 835 -8.46 -4.24 -12.32
CA PHE A 835 -7.54 -3.24 -11.78
C PHE A 835 -7.86 -1.83 -12.30
N LYS A 836 -7.80 -0.83 -11.41
CA LYS A 836 -7.89 0.60 -11.77
C LYS A 836 -7.24 1.45 -10.68
N ASP A 837 -6.47 2.49 -11.04
CA ASP A 837 -5.94 3.41 -10.03
C ASP A 837 -7.05 4.35 -9.53
N ALA A 838 -7.00 4.69 -8.25
CA ALA A 838 -7.95 5.56 -7.56
C ALA A 838 -7.20 6.49 -6.59
N ALA A 839 -7.89 7.46 -6.01
CA ALA A 839 -7.28 8.32 -5.00
C ALA A 839 -8.27 8.69 -3.89
N ILE A 840 -7.76 8.75 -2.67
CA ILE A 840 -8.50 9.05 -1.45
C ILE A 840 -7.71 10.03 -0.57
N MET A 841 -8.38 10.74 0.31
CA MET A 841 -7.72 11.56 1.34
C MET A 841 -7.49 10.73 2.61
N ASP A 842 -6.22 10.55 2.98
CA ASP A 842 -5.87 10.01 4.30
C ASP A 842 -5.96 11.13 5.36
N GLY A 843 -7.01 11.06 6.18
CA GLY A 843 -7.22 12.02 7.27
C GLY A 843 -6.19 11.92 8.41
N ARG A 844 -5.46 10.80 8.55
CA ARG A 844 -4.42 10.65 9.58
C ARG A 844 -3.18 11.44 9.23
N GLN A 845 -2.78 11.42 7.96
CA GLN A 845 -1.57 12.10 7.47
C GLN A 845 -1.87 13.45 6.80
N LEU A 846 -3.15 13.76 6.54
CA LEU A 846 -3.60 14.93 5.78
C LEU A 846 -2.99 14.99 4.36
N MET A 847 -2.88 13.83 3.71
CA MET A 847 -2.29 13.69 2.39
C MET A 847 -3.27 13.00 1.43
N ASN A 848 -3.24 13.42 0.17
CA ASN A 848 -3.88 12.69 -0.90
C ASN A 848 -3.08 11.41 -1.22
N VAL A 849 -3.76 10.27 -1.25
CA VAL A 849 -3.18 8.94 -1.40
C VAL A 849 -3.75 8.27 -2.64
N ARG A 850 -2.86 7.84 -3.54
CA ARG A 850 -3.22 7.00 -4.69
C ARG A 850 -3.20 5.54 -4.29
N ILE A 851 -4.20 4.80 -4.77
CA ILE A 851 -4.41 3.39 -4.44
C ILE A 851 -4.79 2.63 -5.71
N LEU A 852 -4.17 1.47 -5.95
CA LEU A 852 -4.64 0.58 -7.01
C LEU A 852 -5.80 -0.25 -6.47
N ASP A 853 -6.99 -0.10 -7.06
CA ASP A 853 -8.16 -0.93 -6.76
C ASP A 853 -7.98 -2.31 -7.40
N LEU A 854 -8.13 -3.36 -6.58
CA LEU A 854 -8.19 -4.75 -7.00
C LEU A 854 -9.62 -5.25 -6.82
N ASN A 855 -10.28 -5.56 -7.94
CA ASN A 855 -11.59 -6.19 -7.95
C ASN A 855 -11.44 -7.71 -7.75
N MET A 856 -11.54 -8.15 -6.50
CA MET A 856 -11.26 -9.53 -6.09
C MET A 856 -12.19 -10.55 -6.76
N GLU A 857 -13.44 -10.18 -7.02
CA GLU A 857 -14.42 -11.04 -7.72
C GLU A 857 -13.94 -11.41 -9.13
N ARG A 858 -13.32 -10.46 -9.84
CA ARG A 858 -12.79 -10.67 -11.19
C ARG A 858 -11.43 -11.37 -11.13
N PHE A 859 -10.56 -10.88 -10.24
CA PHE A 859 -9.17 -11.32 -10.11
C PHE A 859 -9.05 -12.82 -9.80
N LYS A 860 -9.86 -13.35 -8.86
CA LYS A 860 -9.75 -14.74 -8.39
C LYS A 860 -9.98 -15.82 -9.45
N THR A 861 -10.56 -15.47 -10.60
CA THR A 861 -11.05 -16.45 -11.59
C THR A 861 -9.98 -16.97 -12.54
N THR A 862 -8.88 -16.23 -12.74
CA THR A 862 -7.89 -16.56 -13.79
C THR A 862 -6.45 -16.17 -13.43
N MET A 863 -6.26 -15.29 -12.43
CA MET A 863 -4.92 -14.78 -12.07
C MET A 863 -4.21 -15.65 -11.05
N LEU A 864 -4.94 -16.52 -10.35
CA LEU A 864 -4.42 -17.38 -9.28
C LEU A 864 -4.26 -18.82 -9.77
N PRO A 865 -3.29 -19.59 -9.24
CA PRO A 865 -3.15 -21.01 -9.57
C PRO A 865 -4.40 -21.78 -9.12
N ASP A 866 -4.81 -22.83 -9.85
CA ASP A 866 -5.90 -23.73 -9.41
C ASP A 866 -5.33 -24.86 -8.54
N GLY A 867 -5.98 -25.18 -7.42
CA GLY A 867 -5.69 -26.35 -6.58
C GLY A 867 -4.42 -26.26 -5.72
N GLU A 868 -3.86 -25.06 -5.52
CA GLU A 868 -2.72 -24.79 -4.63
C GLU A 868 -2.92 -23.46 -3.87
N PRO A 869 -2.27 -23.22 -2.72
CA PRO A 869 -2.32 -21.93 -2.05
C PRO A 869 -1.78 -20.81 -2.96
N ALA A 870 -2.44 -19.66 -2.96
CA ALA A 870 -2.10 -18.55 -3.83
C ALA A 870 -1.48 -17.39 -3.07
N ILE A 871 -0.40 -16.83 -3.62
CA ILE A 871 0.22 -15.62 -3.09
C ILE A 871 0.12 -14.50 -4.12
N ILE A 872 -0.33 -13.34 -3.66
CA ILE A 872 -0.41 -12.11 -4.44
C ILE A 872 0.62 -11.16 -3.84
N TYR A 873 1.70 -10.89 -4.56
CA TYR A 873 2.63 -9.84 -4.19
C TYR A 873 2.29 -8.56 -4.95
N ALA A 874 2.07 -7.47 -4.22
CA ALA A 874 1.73 -6.17 -4.80
C ALA A 874 2.67 -5.08 -4.27
N PHE A 875 3.27 -4.33 -5.18
CA PHE A 875 4.23 -3.28 -4.83
C PHE A 875 4.05 -2.03 -5.70
N ARG A 876 4.12 -0.85 -5.09
CA ARG A 876 4.13 0.45 -5.76
C ARG A 876 5.51 1.08 -5.65
N GLU A 877 6.16 1.25 -6.80
CA GLU A 877 7.42 1.99 -6.88
C GLU A 877 7.21 3.48 -6.59
N ASP A 878 6.08 4.05 -7.00
CA ASP A 878 5.78 5.47 -6.78
C ASP A 878 5.37 5.80 -5.34
N ALA A 879 5.23 4.79 -4.48
CA ALA A 879 5.15 4.97 -3.05
C ALA A 879 6.55 5.28 -2.50
N VAL A 880 6.67 6.41 -1.81
CA VAL A 880 7.94 6.90 -1.29
C VAL A 880 7.85 6.83 0.22
N ARG A 881 8.74 6.05 0.83
CA ARG A 881 8.84 5.93 2.29
C ARG A 881 9.58 7.13 2.85
N GLU A 882 9.33 7.46 4.10
CA GLU A 882 9.94 8.62 4.76
C GLU A 882 11.44 8.45 4.99
N ASP A 883 11.91 7.22 5.19
CA ASP A 883 13.33 6.88 5.29
C ASP A 883 14.05 6.92 3.93
N SER A 884 13.32 6.84 2.82
CA SER A 884 13.88 6.86 1.47
C SER A 884 14.22 8.27 0.96
N ILE A 885 13.67 9.29 1.61
CA ILE A 885 14.02 10.68 1.39
C ILE A 885 15.13 11.00 2.39
N VAL A 886 16.24 11.58 1.95
CA VAL A 886 17.43 11.88 2.77
C VAL A 886 17.89 13.30 2.47
N ARG A 887 18.18 14.09 3.51
CA ARG A 887 18.53 15.50 3.44
C ARG A 887 19.67 15.79 4.41
N PRO A 888 20.40 16.90 4.22
CA PRO A 888 21.44 17.31 5.17
C PRO A 888 20.89 17.41 6.61
N HIS A 889 21.68 17.05 7.62
CA HIS A 889 21.31 17.34 9.03
C HIS A 889 21.94 18.63 9.52
N ASP A 890 21.38 19.17 10.61
CA ASP A 890 21.98 20.30 11.32
C ASP A 890 23.31 19.87 11.95
N THR A 891 24.39 20.59 11.63
CA THR A 891 25.73 20.38 12.20
C THR A 891 25.80 20.47 13.75
N GLY A 892 24.76 21.01 14.39
CA GLY A 892 24.61 21.09 15.84
C GLY A 892 24.02 19.83 16.50
N ALA A 893 23.47 18.89 15.73
CA ALA A 893 22.93 17.62 16.24
C ALA A 893 23.89 16.47 15.96
N ASP A 894 24.15 15.62 16.95
CA ASP A 894 24.80 14.32 16.74
C ASP A 894 23.79 13.17 16.93
N ALA A 895 24.08 12.03 16.31
CA ALA A 895 23.21 10.84 16.36
C ALA A 895 22.84 10.44 17.79
N ALA A 896 23.82 10.48 18.71
CA ALA A 896 23.61 10.10 20.10
C ALA A 896 22.59 11.02 20.81
N THR A 897 22.58 12.30 20.45
CA THR A 897 21.61 13.28 20.96
C THR A 897 20.19 12.94 20.52
N CYS A 898 19.99 12.34 19.35
CA CYS A 898 18.65 12.13 18.79
C CYS A 898 18.10 10.70 18.97
N THR A 899 18.95 9.69 19.22
CA THR A 899 18.51 8.27 19.30
C THR A 899 18.38 7.73 20.73
N THR A 900 18.42 8.58 21.76
CA THR A 900 18.45 8.11 23.14
C THR A 900 17.07 7.61 23.61
N ASN A 901 16.00 8.35 23.33
CA ASN A 901 14.60 8.03 23.64
C ASN A 901 13.66 8.94 22.83
N HIS A 902 12.35 8.72 22.92
CA HIS A 902 11.36 9.56 22.23
C HIS A 902 11.51 11.07 22.57
N ALA A 903 11.79 11.42 23.83
CA ALA A 903 11.91 12.82 24.25
C ALA A 903 13.10 13.53 23.59
N ALA A 904 14.15 12.78 23.28
CA ALA A 904 15.34 13.27 22.59
C ALA A 904 15.04 13.65 21.13
N VAL A 905 14.17 12.90 20.44
CA VAL A 905 13.71 13.20 19.08
C VAL A 905 12.92 14.52 19.03
N LEU A 906 12.18 14.84 20.08
CA LEU A 906 11.40 16.09 20.17
C LEU A 906 12.27 17.35 20.33
N ASN A 907 13.59 17.22 20.44
CA ASN A 907 14.50 18.37 20.41
C ASN A 907 14.48 19.01 19.02
N ALA A 908 14.40 20.34 18.95
CA ALA A 908 14.33 21.07 17.69
C ALA A 908 15.49 20.77 16.70
N VAL A 909 16.66 20.33 17.18
CA VAL A 909 17.80 19.93 16.33
C VAL A 909 17.70 18.47 15.83
N CYS A 910 16.76 17.69 16.37
CA CYS A 910 16.49 16.28 16.06
C CYS A 910 15.14 16.08 15.34
N LEU A 911 14.41 17.15 15.04
CA LEU A 911 13.21 17.11 14.23
C LEU A 911 13.57 17.34 12.77
N MET A 912 12.86 16.68 11.85
CA MET A 912 12.88 17.08 10.46
C MET A 912 12.38 18.53 10.35
N ASN A 913 13.16 19.37 9.69
CA ASN A 913 12.79 20.74 9.36
C ASN A 913 12.53 20.84 7.86
N ALA A 914 11.33 20.44 7.46
CA ALA A 914 10.81 20.64 6.11
C ALA A 914 10.06 21.97 5.95
N GLY A 915 10.02 22.81 6.98
CA GLY A 915 9.34 24.11 7.00
C GLY A 915 9.24 24.60 8.43
N GLN A 916 10.03 25.61 8.82
CA GLN A 916 10.32 25.84 10.23
C GLN A 916 9.11 26.36 11.01
N ASP A 917 8.56 25.49 11.87
CA ASP A 917 7.64 25.84 12.94
C ASP A 917 8.42 26.15 14.24
N ASP A 918 9.36 27.11 14.23
CA ASP A 918 10.05 27.51 15.46
C ASP A 918 9.15 28.42 16.30
N PRO A 919 8.59 27.93 17.43
CA PRO A 919 7.68 28.70 18.28
C PRO A 919 8.37 29.91 18.94
N THR A 920 9.71 30.01 18.84
CA THR A 920 10.53 31.10 19.37
C THR A 920 10.99 32.10 18.30
N ALA A 921 10.88 31.76 17.01
CA ALA A 921 11.22 32.65 15.92
C ALA A 921 10.16 33.76 15.78
N ALA A 922 10.61 35.01 15.77
CA ALA A 922 9.73 36.18 15.63
C ALA A 922 9.09 36.31 14.23
N THR A 923 9.58 35.53 13.26
CA THR A 923 9.09 35.48 11.88
C THR A 923 9.29 34.05 11.35
N PRO A 924 8.24 33.37 10.85
CA PRO A 924 8.40 32.09 10.18
C PRO A 924 9.28 32.28 8.93
N THR A 925 10.40 31.56 8.88
CA THR A 925 11.27 31.49 7.70
C THR A 925 10.93 30.24 6.92
N PHE A 926 10.53 30.43 5.66
CA PHE A 926 10.29 29.33 4.74
C PHE A 926 11.60 28.57 4.51
N VAL A 927 11.52 27.24 4.54
CA VAL A 927 12.62 26.33 4.20
C VAL A 927 12.22 25.65 2.91
N SER A 928 13.00 25.84 1.84
CA SER A 928 12.74 25.22 0.54
C SER A 928 12.91 23.70 0.64
N ALA A 929 12.40 22.95 -0.35
CA ALA A 929 12.70 21.52 -0.44
C ALA A 929 14.23 21.25 -0.51
N PHE A 930 15.02 22.19 -1.00
CA PHE A 930 16.48 22.08 -1.11
C PHE A 930 17.22 22.41 0.20
N ASP A 931 16.65 23.30 1.02
CA ASP A 931 17.21 23.71 2.31
C ASP A 931 16.63 22.90 3.48
N SER A 932 15.74 21.94 3.19
CA SER A 932 15.13 21.12 4.23
C SER A 932 16.16 20.21 4.90
N ILE A 933 16.00 20.04 6.21
CA ILE A 933 16.98 19.39 7.07
C ILE A 933 16.33 18.18 7.73
N ASP A 934 17.11 17.12 7.88
CA ASP A 934 16.70 15.92 8.61
C ASP A 934 17.39 15.80 9.96
N PRO A 935 16.88 14.97 10.88
CA PRO A 935 17.67 14.48 11.99
C PRO A 935 18.93 13.74 11.53
N PRO A 936 19.99 13.69 12.36
CA PRO A 936 21.12 12.80 12.12
C PRO A 936 20.68 11.34 12.04
N LEU A 937 21.29 10.58 11.12
CA LEU A 937 21.12 9.12 11.06
C LEU A 937 21.57 8.46 12.37
N ALA A 938 20.90 7.36 12.74
CA ALA A 938 21.32 6.53 13.86
C ALA A 938 22.72 5.93 13.63
N ALA A 939 23.37 5.46 14.69
CA ALA A 939 24.69 4.83 14.58
C ALA A 939 24.69 3.57 13.66
N SER A 940 23.53 2.93 13.50
CA SER A 940 23.26 1.83 12.58
C SER A 940 23.14 2.26 11.12
N GLY A 941 22.93 3.55 10.85
CA GLY A 941 22.66 4.11 9.52
C GLY A 941 21.17 4.38 9.25
N ASP A 942 20.28 4.04 10.18
CA ASP A 942 18.83 4.16 10.00
C ASP A 942 18.35 5.61 10.16
N SER A 943 17.38 6.00 9.34
CA SER A 943 16.70 7.31 9.44
C SER A 943 15.71 7.30 10.61
N ILE A 944 15.79 8.29 11.50
CA ILE A 944 14.83 8.48 12.61
C ILE A 944 13.72 9.48 12.29
N LYS A 945 13.55 9.88 11.03
CA LYS A 945 12.41 10.71 10.63
C LYS A 945 11.04 10.09 10.86
N PRO A 946 10.82 8.79 10.60
CA PRO A 946 9.50 8.18 10.76
C PRO A 946 8.93 8.26 12.18
N VAL A 947 9.75 8.70 13.15
CA VAL A 947 9.43 8.75 14.57
C VAL A 947 9.31 10.17 15.15
N ASP A 948 9.45 11.22 14.33
CA ASP A 948 9.42 12.62 14.79
C ASP A 948 8.03 13.32 14.79
N TYR A 949 6.97 12.55 14.47
CA TYR A 949 5.54 12.93 14.42
C TYR A 949 5.14 13.96 13.34
N PHE A 950 6.07 14.46 12.52
CA PHE A 950 5.76 15.34 11.41
C PHE A 950 5.96 14.59 10.09
N PRO A 951 4.90 14.10 9.42
CA PRO A 951 5.08 13.25 8.26
C PRO A 951 5.69 14.06 7.12
N ASP A 952 6.82 13.57 6.58
CA ASP A 952 7.53 14.19 5.49
C ASP A 952 6.58 14.57 4.33
N PRO A 953 6.47 15.86 3.97
CA PRO A 953 5.57 16.31 2.91
C PRO A 953 5.92 15.77 1.51
N ASP A 954 7.15 15.28 1.31
CA ASP A 954 7.59 14.66 0.06
C ASP A 954 7.34 13.14 0.05
N ARG A 955 6.91 12.55 1.19
CA ARG A 955 6.49 11.14 1.30
C ARG A 955 5.24 10.89 0.45
N ARG A 956 5.11 9.66 -0.05
CA ARG A 956 3.93 9.22 -0.81
C ARG A 956 3.43 7.90 -0.25
N PRO A 957 2.45 7.91 0.69
CA PRO A 957 1.94 6.71 1.37
C PRO A 957 0.95 5.92 0.49
N TYR A 958 1.24 5.76 -0.80
CA TYR A 958 0.38 5.08 -1.76
C TYR A 958 0.27 3.58 -1.48
N GLY A 959 -0.83 2.96 -1.90
CA GLY A 959 -1.12 1.58 -1.53
C GLY A 959 -2.07 0.84 -2.46
N PHE A 960 -2.77 -0.15 -1.90
CA PHE A 960 -3.69 -1.03 -2.62
C PHE A 960 -5.05 -1.10 -1.92
N ARG A 961 -6.13 -1.24 -2.67
CA ARG A 961 -7.47 -1.43 -2.09
C ARG A 961 -8.15 -2.67 -2.66
N LEU A 962 -8.50 -3.60 -1.77
CA LEU A 962 -9.27 -4.80 -2.11
C LEU A 962 -10.77 -4.47 -2.10
N ARG A 963 -11.42 -4.65 -3.25
CA ARG A 963 -12.86 -4.39 -3.46
C ARG A 963 -13.56 -5.64 -3.98
N ASN A 964 -14.88 -5.70 -3.78
CA ASN A 964 -15.72 -6.81 -4.21
C ASN A 964 -15.19 -8.17 -3.72
N GLY A 965 -14.66 -8.19 -2.50
CA GLY A 965 -14.01 -9.35 -1.90
C GLY A 965 -14.96 -10.30 -1.19
N ARG A 966 -16.29 -10.17 -1.34
CA ARG A 966 -17.28 -10.98 -0.58
C ARG A 966 -17.07 -12.49 -0.68
N GLU A 967 -16.45 -12.95 -1.76
CA GLU A 967 -16.28 -14.36 -2.08
C GLU A 967 -14.89 -14.59 -2.68
N LEU A 968 -14.07 -15.41 -2.04
CA LEU A 968 -12.68 -15.62 -2.46
C LEU A 968 -12.37 -17.03 -2.97
N ASN A 969 -13.30 -17.99 -2.89
CA ASN A 969 -13.10 -19.28 -3.52
C ASN A 969 -12.85 -19.15 -5.03
N ARG A 970 -11.97 -19.99 -5.54
CA ARG A 970 -11.74 -20.16 -6.97
C ARG A 970 -12.67 -21.27 -7.45
N SER A 971 -13.34 -21.10 -8.59
CA SER A 971 -14.57 -21.83 -8.96
C SER A 971 -14.38 -23.31 -9.37
N THR A 972 -13.28 -23.96 -8.99
CA THR A 972 -12.99 -25.36 -9.38
C THR A 972 -13.17 -26.34 -8.24
N ALA A 973 -13.45 -27.61 -8.56
CA ALA A 973 -13.52 -28.69 -7.57
C ALA A 973 -12.16 -29.05 -6.94
N ALA A 974 -11.06 -28.43 -7.39
CA ALA A 974 -9.74 -28.56 -6.79
C ALA A 974 -9.46 -27.45 -5.75
N ASP A 975 -10.23 -26.36 -5.75
CA ASP A 975 -10.03 -25.18 -4.90
C ASP A 975 -10.84 -25.21 -3.60
N VAL A 976 -11.11 -26.42 -3.13
CA VAL A 976 -12.06 -26.64 -2.04
C VAL A 976 -11.42 -26.15 -0.74
N ASP A 977 -10.12 -26.39 -0.52
CA ASP A 977 -9.43 -26.07 0.74
C ASP A 977 -8.32 -25.00 0.64
N GLU A 978 -8.13 -24.38 -0.52
CA GLU A 978 -6.94 -23.56 -0.79
C GLU A 978 -7.05 -22.11 -0.30
N SER A 979 -5.95 -21.57 0.23
CA SER A 979 -5.86 -20.23 0.84
C SER A 979 -5.33 -19.14 -0.11
N ILE A 980 -5.57 -17.88 0.25
CA ILE A 980 -5.02 -16.70 -0.45
C ILE A 980 -4.27 -15.82 0.55
N SER A 981 -3.03 -15.48 0.20
CA SER A 981 -2.23 -14.48 0.94
C SER A 981 -2.00 -13.27 0.06
N PHE A 982 -2.45 -12.10 0.51
CA PHE A 982 -2.13 -10.82 -0.10
C PHE A 982 -0.98 -10.18 0.67
N VAL A 983 0.14 -9.92 -0.01
CA VAL A 983 1.35 -9.39 0.60
C VAL A 983 1.77 -8.10 -0.10
N SER A 984 2.03 -7.04 0.66
CA SER A 984 2.49 -5.77 0.13
C SER A 984 3.36 -5.00 1.12
N ASP A 985 4.44 -4.40 0.65
CA ASP A 985 5.26 -3.46 1.44
C ASP A 985 4.64 -2.06 1.51
N ASN A 986 3.39 -1.91 1.05
CA ASN A 986 2.63 -0.67 1.06
C ASN A 986 1.31 -0.84 1.83
N PRO A 987 0.66 0.25 2.27
CA PRO A 987 -0.63 0.19 2.93
C PRO A 987 -1.71 -0.51 2.09
N VAL A 988 -2.56 -1.29 2.77
CA VAL A 988 -3.67 -2.03 2.17
C VAL A 988 -5.00 -1.61 2.80
N TYR A 989 -5.99 -1.35 1.95
CA TYR A 989 -7.34 -1.01 2.33
C TYR A 989 -8.28 -2.17 1.96
N VAL A 990 -9.10 -2.64 2.88
CA VAL A 990 -10.15 -3.63 2.61
C VAL A 990 -11.50 -2.93 2.66
N MET A 991 -12.24 -2.90 1.55
CA MET A 991 -13.50 -2.17 1.45
C MET A 991 -14.70 -3.09 1.32
N GLY A 992 -15.71 -2.84 2.17
CA GLY A 992 -16.99 -3.56 2.14
C GLY A 992 -16.91 -4.97 2.72
N ASP A 993 -17.82 -5.84 2.27
CA ASP A 993 -17.84 -7.23 2.69
C ASP A 993 -16.65 -8.00 2.10
N PHE A 994 -15.93 -8.73 2.94
CA PHE A 994 -14.73 -9.47 2.56
C PHE A 994 -14.80 -10.91 3.08
N ASN A 995 -14.68 -11.86 2.15
CA ASN A 995 -14.60 -13.30 2.39
C ASN A 995 -15.70 -13.82 3.34
N LEU A 996 -16.95 -13.74 2.91
CA LEU A 996 -18.11 -14.16 3.69
C LEU A 996 -18.29 -15.68 3.65
N HIS A 997 -18.81 -16.24 4.74
CA HIS A 997 -19.42 -17.57 4.75
C HIS A 997 -20.73 -17.54 3.96
N GLN A 998 -20.81 -18.32 2.88
CA GLN A 998 -21.98 -18.37 2.00
C GLN A 998 -21.97 -19.61 1.10
N ASN A 999 -23.14 -20.01 0.61
CA ASN A 999 -23.26 -21.09 -0.37
C ASN A 999 -23.20 -20.58 -1.83
N ASP A 1000 -23.17 -21.50 -2.79
CA ASP A 1000 -23.20 -21.23 -4.24
C ASP A 1000 -24.36 -20.34 -4.72
N ALA A 1001 -25.45 -20.23 -3.96
CA ALA A 1001 -26.58 -19.36 -4.27
C ALA A 1001 -26.41 -17.93 -3.71
N GLY A 1002 -25.27 -17.62 -3.09
CA GLY A 1002 -25.00 -16.34 -2.42
C GLY A 1002 -25.80 -16.15 -1.13
N THR A 1003 -26.34 -17.23 -0.57
CA THR A 1003 -27.02 -17.18 0.74
C THR A 1003 -25.96 -17.21 1.82
N LYS A 1004 -25.99 -16.22 2.70
CA LYS A 1004 -25.12 -16.19 3.89
C LYS A 1004 -25.27 -17.50 4.66
N LEU A 1005 -24.13 -18.13 4.95
CA LEU A 1005 -24.03 -19.25 5.87
C LEU A 1005 -23.55 -18.71 7.21
N GLU A 1006 -24.14 -19.21 8.29
CA GLU A 1006 -23.71 -18.94 9.65
C GLU A 1006 -23.61 -20.26 10.39
N GLU A 1007 -22.94 -20.26 11.53
CA GLU A 1007 -22.81 -21.46 12.36
C GLU A 1007 -24.17 -22.08 12.75
N PHE A 1008 -25.20 -21.25 12.88
CA PHE A 1008 -26.56 -21.66 13.24
C PHE A 1008 -27.56 -21.24 12.15
N LYS A 1009 -28.69 -21.95 12.08
CA LYS A 1009 -29.77 -21.72 11.10
C LYS A 1009 -31.13 -21.54 11.75
N GLY A 1010 -32.11 -21.11 10.96
CA GLY A 1010 -33.50 -20.95 11.41
C GLY A 1010 -33.67 -19.73 12.31
N ASP A 1011 -34.26 -19.92 13.49
CA ASP A 1011 -34.50 -18.83 14.45
C ASP A 1011 -33.22 -18.42 15.23
N ASP A 1012 -32.09 -19.11 15.01
CA ASP A 1012 -30.78 -18.86 15.64
C ASP A 1012 -29.79 -18.10 14.72
N LEU A 1013 -30.27 -17.52 13.61
CA LEU A 1013 -29.45 -16.65 12.73
C LEU A 1013 -29.13 -15.31 13.41
N LEU A 1014 -27.89 -14.84 13.30
CA LEU A 1014 -27.41 -13.61 13.92
C LEU A 1014 -28.16 -12.37 13.43
N ASP A 1015 -28.73 -11.61 14.36
CA ASP A 1015 -29.33 -10.31 14.08
C ASP A 1015 -28.25 -9.27 13.72
N ALA A 1016 -28.60 -8.34 12.84
CA ALA A 1016 -27.69 -7.26 12.40
C ALA A 1016 -27.23 -6.35 13.57
N ASP A 1017 -28.00 -6.28 14.65
CA ASP A 1017 -27.64 -5.53 15.85
C ASP A 1017 -26.91 -6.37 16.92
N TYR A 1018 -26.64 -7.66 16.63
CA TYR A 1018 -26.01 -8.62 17.55
C TYR A 1018 -26.80 -8.80 18.86
N GLY A 1019 -28.08 -8.42 18.90
CA GLY A 1019 -28.92 -8.51 20.09
C GLY A 1019 -29.18 -9.94 20.55
N ASP A 1020 -29.07 -10.89 19.63
CA ASP A 1020 -29.23 -12.33 19.83
C ASP A 1020 -27.90 -13.09 19.85
N PHE A 1021 -26.74 -12.42 19.82
CA PHE A 1021 -25.43 -13.09 19.62
C PHE A 1021 -25.20 -14.29 20.54
N TYR A 1022 -25.60 -14.18 21.81
CA TYR A 1022 -25.56 -15.24 22.82
C TYR A 1022 -26.91 -15.92 23.01
N GLY A 1023 -26.87 -17.21 23.35
CA GLY A 1023 -28.05 -18.07 23.48
C GLY A 1023 -28.45 -18.80 22.20
N ARG A 1024 -27.77 -18.54 21.07
CA ARG A 1024 -27.93 -19.26 19.79
C ARG A 1024 -27.30 -20.65 19.88
N GLY A 1025 -27.85 -21.63 19.18
CA GLY A 1025 -27.26 -22.98 19.09
C GLY A 1025 -27.54 -23.90 20.28
N ALA A 1026 -28.47 -23.52 21.17
CA ALA A 1026 -28.90 -24.37 22.28
C ALA A 1026 -29.58 -25.67 21.80
N ASP A 1027 -30.15 -25.67 20.61
CA ASP A 1027 -30.64 -26.84 19.90
C ASP A 1027 -29.61 -27.30 18.86
N ILE A 1028 -29.12 -28.53 19.00
CA ILE A 1028 -28.13 -29.12 18.09
C ILE A 1028 -28.67 -29.28 16.67
N ASP A 1029 -29.99 -29.38 16.50
CA ASP A 1029 -30.62 -29.48 15.18
C ASP A 1029 -30.52 -28.15 14.39
N ASN A 1030 -30.27 -27.03 15.09
CA ASN A 1030 -30.08 -25.70 14.51
C ASN A 1030 -28.64 -25.39 14.11
N VAL A 1031 -27.67 -26.28 14.40
CA VAL A 1031 -26.32 -26.13 13.84
C VAL A 1031 -26.39 -26.30 12.32
N ASP A 1032 -25.78 -25.38 11.58
CA ASP A 1032 -25.65 -25.50 10.14
C ASP A 1032 -24.47 -26.44 9.84
N GLN A 1033 -24.76 -27.54 9.14
CA GLN A 1033 -23.74 -28.50 8.76
C GLN A 1033 -22.97 -28.06 7.52
N ASP A 1034 -23.44 -27.02 6.82
CA ASP A 1034 -22.81 -26.51 5.61
C ASP A 1034 -21.80 -25.40 5.95
N PHE A 1035 -21.86 -24.81 7.15
CA PHE A 1035 -20.97 -23.73 7.61
C PHE A 1035 -19.53 -24.21 7.83
N GLY A 1036 -18.57 -23.45 7.30
CA GLY A 1036 -17.13 -23.69 7.46
C GLY A 1036 -16.63 -24.95 6.76
N ARG A 1037 -17.47 -25.64 5.98
CA ARG A 1037 -17.09 -26.81 5.20
C ARG A 1037 -16.80 -26.42 3.77
N SER A 1038 -15.59 -26.70 3.34
CA SER A 1038 -15.07 -26.29 2.02
C SER A 1038 -15.93 -26.71 0.82
N ASN A 1039 -16.64 -27.84 0.91
CA ASN A 1039 -17.49 -28.36 -0.16
C ASN A 1039 -18.88 -27.73 -0.26
N THR A 1040 -19.30 -26.95 0.74
CA THR A 1040 -20.63 -26.31 0.80
C THR A 1040 -20.56 -24.81 1.10
N ASP A 1041 -19.47 -24.36 1.71
CA ASP A 1041 -19.14 -22.99 2.05
C ASP A 1041 -18.06 -22.44 1.11
N LEU A 1042 -18.27 -21.23 0.61
CA LEU A 1042 -17.36 -20.53 -0.27
C LEU A 1042 -16.26 -19.73 0.46
N TRP A 1043 -16.31 -19.68 1.79
CA TRP A 1043 -15.26 -19.08 2.60
C TRP A 1043 -13.91 -19.82 2.45
N ARG A 1044 -12.80 -19.08 2.38
CA ARG A 1044 -11.43 -19.65 2.33
C ARG A 1044 -10.52 -18.97 3.34
N PRO A 1045 -9.53 -19.65 3.94
CA PRO A 1045 -8.51 -18.95 4.72
C PRO A 1045 -7.85 -17.84 3.89
N THR A 1046 -7.84 -16.61 4.38
CA THR A 1046 -7.26 -15.47 3.68
C THR A 1046 -6.52 -14.57 4.65
N GLU A 1047 -5.31 -14.18 4.28
CA GLU A 1047 -4.47 -13.28 5.06
C GLU A 1047 -4.04 -12.07 4.24
N VAL A 1048 -3.89 -10.93 4.93
CA VAL A 1048 -3.36 -9.69 4.37
C VAL A 1048 -2.18 -9.29 5.22
N VAL A 1049 -0.98 -9.32 4.62
CA VAL A 1049 0.28 -8.91 5.24
C VAL A 1049 0.70 -7.61 4.58
N SER A 1050 0.75 -6.52 5.35
CA SER A 1050 1.09 -5.20 4.82
C SER A 1050 1.79 -4.29 5.82
N ASP A 1051 2.39 -3.20 5.32
CA ASP A 1051 2.95 -2.11 6.14
C ASP A 1051 1.86 -1.45 7.02
N GLY A 1052 0.63 -1.43 6.52
CA GLY A 1052 -0.55 -1.08 7.31
C GLY A 1052 -1.84 -1.59 6.69
N ALA A 1053 -2.83 -1.92 7.51
CA ALA A 1053 -4.13 -2.41 7.07
C ALA A 1053 -5.26 -1.51 7.59
N THR A 1054 -6.17 -1.09 6.70
CA THR A 1054 -7.33 -0.25 7.04
C THR A 1054 -8.62 -0.85 6.48
N ILE A 1055 -9.67 -0.90 7.31
CA ILE A 1055 -11.00 -1.36 6.88
C ILE A 1055 -11.86 -0.14 6.52
N LEU A 1056 -12.42 -0.15 5.31
CA LEU A 1056 -13.32 0.88 4.79
C LEU A 1056 -14.74 0.33 4.70
N SER A 1057 -15.73 1.15 5.07
CA SER A 1057 -17.13 0.75 4.96
C SER A 1057 -17.54 0.59 3.49
N ASN A 1058 -18.58 -0.20 3.24
CA ASN A 1058 -19.16 -0.32 1.89
C ASN A 1058 -19.69 1.03 1.35
N GLN A 1059 -19.99 1.97 2.25
CA GLN A 1059 -20.42 3.33 1.92
C GLN A 1059 -19.25 4.33 1.94
N PHE A 1060 -17.99 3.91 1.88
CA PHE A 1060 -16.87 4.84 1.75
C PHE A 1060 -16.89 5.53 0.37
N CYS A 1061 -16.79 6.85 0.31
CA CYS A 1061 -16.86 7.63 -0.92
C CYS A 1061 -15.54 8.36 -1.17
N ASP A 1062 -14.88 8.07 -2.29
CA ASP A 1062 -13.55 8.60 -2.61
C ASP A 1062 -13.57 10.13 -2.73
N GLY A 1063 -14.34 10.68 -3.68
CA GLY A 1063 -14.41 12.11 -3.98
C GLY A 1063 -13.28 12.60 -4.88
N SER A 1064 -13.07 13.92 -4.90
CA SER A 1064 -11.95 14.55 -5.61
C SER A 1064 -11.29 15.66 -4.78
N ILE A 1065 -10.07 16.02 -5.15
CA ILE A 1065 -9.30 17.12 -4.54
C ILE A 1065 -10.12 18.42 -4.53
N ARG A 1066 -10.94 18.66 -5.56
CA ARG A 1066 -11.82 19.83 -5.65
C ARG A 1066 -12.77 19.96 -4.46
N ASP A 1067 -13.18 18.86 -3.84
CA ASP A 1067 -14.07 18.88 -2.68
C ASP A 1067 -13.42 19.61 -1.49
N VAL A 1068 -12.09 19.57 -1.34
CA VAL A 1068 -11.35 20.34 -0.31
C VAL A 1068 -11.58 21.85 -0.45
N PHE A 1069 -11.75 22.33 -1.69
CA PHE A 1069 -11.87 23.75 -2.02
C PHE A 1069 -13.34 24.23 -2.11
N ASP A 1070 -14.28 23.33 -2.40
CA ASP A 1070 -15.68 23.64 -2.69
C ASP A 1070 -16.64 23.54 -1.49
N ILE A 1071 -16.24 22.94 -0.36
CA ILE A 1071 -17.14 22.74 0.81
C ILE A 1071 -17.39 24.09 1.53
N HIS A 1072 -18.27 24.89 0.93
CA HIS A 1072 -18.89 26.09 1.49
C HIS A 1072 -20.37 25.84 1.84
N ASP A 1073 -20.93 24.68 1.46
CA ASP A 1073 -22.33 24.29 1.68
C ASP A 1073 -22.40 23.02 2.55
N PRO A 1074 -23.24 22.95 3.61
CA PRO A 1074 -23.39 21.74 4.40
C PRO A 1074 -24.14 20.68 3.57
N GLY A 1075 -23.37 19.84 2.90
CA GLY A 1075 -23.84 18.75 2.04
C GLY A 1075 -23.56 19.04 0.57
N LEU A 1076 -22.61 18.31 -0.02
CA LEU A 1076 -22.41 18.31 -1.47
C LEU A 1076 -23.68 17.68 -2.10
N SER A 1077 -24.60 18.49 -2.61
CA SER A 1077 -25.96 18.06 -2.96
C SER A 1077 -26.09 17.19 -4.22
N ASP A 1078 -25.00 16.56 -4.69
CA ASP A 1078 -24.98 15.80 -5.94
C ASP A 1078 -23.84 14.75 -6.01
N LEU A 1079 -23.47 14.16 -4.85
CA LEU A 1079 -22.40 13.14 -4.81
C LEU A 1079 -22.72 11.88 -5.62
N ASP A 1080 -23.99 11.55 -5.78
CA ASP A 1080 -24.43 10.42 -6.60
C ASP A 1080 -24.09 10.67 -8.09
N THR A 1081 -24.48 11.81 -8.66
CA THR A 1081 -24.17 12.13 -10.07
C THR A 1081 -22.68 12.36 -10.33
N LYS A 1082 -21.92 12.83 -9.33
CA LYS A 1082 -20.47 13.06 -9.47
C LYS A 1082 -19.63 11.81 -9.30
N TYR A 1083 -19.92 11.00 -8.29
CA TYR A 1083 -19.06 9.90 -7.83
C TYR A 1083 -19.77 8.55 -7.68
N GLY A 1084 -21.10 8.51 -7.84
CA GLY A 1084 -21.90 7.30 -7.62
C GLY A 1084 -22.02 6.93 -6.14
N CYS A 1085 -21.97 7.93 -5.26
CA CYS A 1085 -22.03 7.74 -3.82
C CYS A 1085 -23.46 7.86 -3.31
N ASP A 1086 -24.16 6.72 -3.24
CA ASP A 1086 -25.54 6.65 -2.76
C ASP A 1086 -25.63 7.01 -1.27
N SER A 1087 -26.55 7.90 -0.89
CA SER A 1087 -26.90 8.26 0.50
C SER A 1087 -25.80 8.89 1.36
N ASN A 1088 -24.64 9.22 0.78
CA ASN A 1088 -23.56 9.92 1.47
C ASN A 1088 -23.69 11.44 1.42
N SER A 1089 -23.20 12.11 2.46
CA SER A 1089 -23.14 13.59 2.52
C SER A 1089 -21.73 14.15 2.38
N PHE A 1090 -20.71 13.28 2.41
CA PHE A 1090 -19.29 13.66 2.42
C PHE A 1090 -18.45 12.65 1.63
N THR A 1091 -17.32 13.12 1.11
CA THR A 1091 -16.27 12.31 0.49
C THR A 1091 -15.07 12.18 1.43
N SER A 1092 -14.10 11.34 1.11
CA SER A 1092 -12.89 11.18 1.93
C SER A 1092 -12.15 12.51 2.14
N TYR A 1093 -12.18 13.41 1.13
CA TYR A 1093 -11.59 14.74 1.16
C TYR A 1093 -12.22 15.69 2.19
N ALA A 1094 -13.36 15.33 2.76
CA ALA A 1094 -13.96 16.06 3.86
C ALA A 1094 -13.15 15.96 5.18
N ASN A 1095 -12.18 15.05 5.25
CA ASN A 1095 -11.26 14.91 6.38
C ASN A 1095 -10.16 15.99 6.39
N PHE A 1096 -10.01 16.78 5.32
CA PHE A 1096 -9.02 17.86 5.27
C PHE A 1096 -9.53 19.11 6.01
N PRO A 1097 -8.70 19.82 6.80
CA PRO A 1097 -9.12 21.01 7.54
C PRO A 1097 -9.58 22.14 6.60
N TYR A 1098 -10.82 22.57 6.77
CA TYR A 1098 -11.42 23.62 5.94
C TYR A 1098 -10.90 25.01 6.28
N PRO A 1099 -10.84 25.89 5.28
CA PRO A 1099 -10.45 27.26 5.53
C PRO A 1099 -11.71 28.00 6.12
N ASN A 1100 -11.54 28.68 7.26
CA ASN A 1100 -12.66 29.18 8.11
C ASN A 1100 -13.52 30.26 7.42
N GLN A 1101 -14.84 30.03 7.35
CA GLN A 1101 -15.87 30.86 6.69
C GLN A 1101 -15.90 32.34 7.08
N THR A 1102 -15.37 32.74 8.23
CA THR A 1102 -15.46 34.14 8.69
C THR A 1102 -14.41 35.08 8.07
N ASN A 1103 -13.37 34.54 7.42
CA ASN A 1103 -12.27 35.35 6.85
C ASN A 1103 -11.98 35.08 5.36
N ILE A 1104 -12.65 34.12 4.74
CA ILE A 1104 -12.52 33.84 3.30
C ILE A 1104 -13.74 34.40 2.60
N ALA A 1105 -13.92 35.70 2.72
CA ALA A 1105 -14.48 36.40 1.59
C ALA A 1105 -13.39 36.39 0.52
N LEU A 1106 -13.27 35.30 -0.26
CA LEU A 1106 -12.91 35.47 -1.66
C LEU A 1106 -13.78 36.65 -2.11
N GLY A 1107 -13.16 37.75 -2.55
CA GLY A 1107 -13.95 38.88 -2.99
C GLY A 1107 -15.00 38.39 -4.00
N PRO A 1108 -16.08 39.12 -4.29
CA PRO A 1108 -17.08 38.74 -5.30
C PRO A 1108 -16.48 38.52 -6.72
N ASN A 1109 -15.16 38.62 -6.84
CA ASN A 1109 -14.38 38.63 -8.03
C ASN A 1109 -13.00 37.93 -7.79
N THR A 1110 -12.95 36.84 -7.00
CA THR A 1110 -11.73 36.03 -6.79
C THR A 1110 -12.09 34.55 -6.96
N GLU A 1111 -11.37 33.85 -7.84
CA GLU A 1111 -11.61 32.44 -8.20
C GLU A 1111 -10.31 31.64 -8.09
N TRP A 1112 -10.43 30.32 -7.92
CA TRP A 1112 -9.30 29.39 -7.97
C TRP A 1112 -8.71 29.35 -9.39
N ALA A 1113 -7.39 29.37 -9.50
CA ALA A 1113 -6.71 29.09 -10.76
C ALA A 1113 -6.80 27.59 -11.07
N LEU A 1114 -6.82 27.25 -12.36
CA LEU A 1114 -6.95 25.88 -12.86
C LEU A 1114 -5.70 25.52 -13.67
N GLU A 1115 -5.31 24.26 -13.61
CA GLU A 1115 -4.16 23.67 -14.32
C GLU A 1115 -4.28 23.92 -15.85
N ASN A 1116 -5.47 23.79 -16.40
CA ASN A 1116 -5.84 24.28 -17.72
C ASN A 1116 -6.87 25.41 -17.59
N PRO A 1117 -6.46 26.68 -17.74
CA PRO A 1117 -7.35 27.84 -17.60
C PRO A 1117 -8.48 27.92 -18.64
N SER A 1118 -8.43 27.10 -19.70
CA SER A 1118 -9.47 27.05 -20.74
C SER A 1118 -10.47 25.91 -20.51
N ASP A 1119 -10.26 25.06 -19.50
CA ASP A 1119 -11.14 23.94 -19.14
C ASP A 1119 -11.67 24.14 -17.72
N ALA A 1120 -12.96 24.39 -17.58
CA ALA A 1120 -13.59 24.68 -16.30
C ALA A 1120 -13.59 23.47 -15.35
N ASP A 1121 -13.42 22.27 -15.88
CA ASP A 1121 -13.38 21.02 -15.13
C ASP A 1121 -11.95 20.58 -14.78
N SER A 1122 -10.93 21.37 -15.16
CA SER A 1122 -9.52 21.08 -14.88
C SER A 1122 -9.20 21.17 -13.37
N PRO A 1123 -8.17 20.46 -12.87
CA PRO A 1123 -7.78 20.51 -11.47
C PRO A 1123 -7.44 21.92 -11.00
N VAL A 1124 -7.65 22.19 -9.70
CA VAL A 1124 -7.17 23.42 -9.07
C VAL A 1124 -5.65 23.44 -9.10
N GLU A 1125 -5.10 24.58 -9.49
CA GLU A 1125 -3.66 24.75 -9.50
C GLU A 1125 -3.11 24.89 -8.07
N VAL A 1126 -2.17 24.01 -7.77
CA VAL A 1126 -1.38 24.03 -6.54
C VAL A 1126 0.08 24.24 -6.91
N SER A 1127 0.72 25.23 -6.30
CA SER A 1127 2.14 25.51 -6.48
C SER A 1127 3.02 24.38 -5.92
N HIS A 1128 4.29 24.32 -6.34
CA HIS A 1128 5.28 23.39 -5.79
C HIS A 1128 5.53 23.56 -4.27
N HIS A 1129 5.04 24.65 -3.69
CA HIS A 1129 5.08 24.92 -2.24
C HIS A 1129 3.82 24.47 -1.49
N GLY A 1130 2.85 23.84 -2.17
CA GLY A 1130 1.58 23.40 -1.58
C GLY A 1130 0.53 24.51 -1.44
N ASN A 1131 0.81 25.72 -1.94
CA ASN A 1131 -0.15 26.82 -1.90
C ASN A 1131 -1.11 26.75 -3.10
N PRO A 1132 -2.43 26.73 -2.87
CA PRO A 1132 -3.42 26.80 -3.96
C PRO A 1132 -3.47 28.21 -4.55
N VAL A 1133 -3.51 28.31 -5.87
CA VAL A 1133 -3.41 29.59 -6.58
C VAL A 1133 -4.80 30.21 -6.78
N ILE A 1134 -4.91 31.52 -6.53
CA ILE A 1134 -6.13 32.31 -6.77
C ILE A 1134 -5.87 33.42 -7.77
N THR A 1135 -6.92 33.91 -8.43
CA THR A 1135 -6.82 35.05 -9.35
C THR A 1135 -7.66 36.24 -8.86
N ASP A 1136 -7.07 37.44 -8.69
CA ASP A 1136 -7.79 38.71 -8.36
C ASP A 1136 -8.26 39.48 -9.59
N THR A 1137 -9.58 39.61 -9.79
CA THR A 1137 -10.22 40.33 -10.93
C THR A 1137 -9.77 41.76 -11.21
N MET A 1138 -9.06 42.45 -10.31
CA MET A 1138 -8.69 43.86 -10.52
C MET A 1138 -7.24 44.14 -10.97
N ALA A 1139 -6.37 43.13 -11.08
CA ALA A 1139 -5.03 43.32 -11.65
C ALA A 1139 -5.08 43.33 -13.20
N ALA A 1140 -5.23 44.53 -13.76
CA ALA A 1140 -5.44 44.83 -15.19
C ALA A 1140 -4.25 44.55 -16.14
N THR A 1141 -3.35 43.63 -15.80
CA THR A 1141 -2.26 43.18 -16.69
C THR A 1141 -2.30 41.68 -16.99
N ASN A 1142 -3.03 40.88 -16.19
CA ASN A 1142 -3.37 39.47 -16.49
C ASN A 1142 -4.86 39.33 -16.87
N ALA A 1143 -5.41 40.35 -17.52
CA ALA A 1143 -6.82 40.42 -17.91
C ALA A 1143 -7.20 39.48 -19.08
N ASP A 1144 -6.21 38.82 -19.70
CA ASP A 1144 -6.39 37.93 -20.87
C ASP A 1144 -6.67 36.46 -20.49
N TYR A 1145 -6.71 36.12 -19.20
CA TYR A 1145 -7.05 34.78 -18.71
C TYR A 1145 -8.52 34.62 -18.25
N ARG A 1146 -9.33 35.68 -18.35
CA ARG A 1146 -10.57 35.83 -17.55
C ARG A 1146 -11.91 35.84 -18.28
N ARG A 1147 -11.97 35.67 -19.60
CA ARG A 1147 -13.28 35.67 -20.29
C ARG A 1147 -13.94 34.31 -20.42
N SER A 1148 -13.20 33.22 -20.19
CA SER A 1148 -13.70 31.84 -20.24
C SER A 1148 -14.66 31.50 -19.08
N TYR A 1149 -14.54 32.12 -17.91
CA TYR A 1149 -15.28 31.72 -16.70
C TYR A 1149 -16.73 32.24 -16.62
N ARG A 1150 -17.10 33.33 -17.32
CA ARG A 1150 -18.44 33.96 -17.15
C ARG A 1150 -19.54 33.42 -18.06
N ALA A 1151 -19.27 32.45 -18.92
CA ALA A 1151 -20.27 31.90 -19.84
C ALA A 1151 -21.09 30.72 -19.25
N HIS A 1152 -20.71 30.17 -18.09
CA HIS A 1152 -21.32 28.95 -17.55
C HIS A 1152 -21.98 29.09 -16.15
N THR A 1153 -22.27 30.32 -15.71
CA THR A 1153 -23.11 30.60 -14.52
C THR A 1153 -24.40 31.31 -14.86
#